data_AF-A0A935CP32-F1
#
_entry.id   AF-A0A935CP32-F1
#
_cell.length_a   1.000
_cell.length_b   1.000
_cell.length_c   1.000
_cell.angle_alpha   90.00
_cell.angle_beta   90.00
_cell.angle_gamma   90.00
#
_symmetry.space_group_name_H-M   'P 1'
#
loop_
_entity.id
_entity.type
_entity.pdbx_description
1 polymer ?
#
loop_
_entity_poly.entity_id
_entity_poly.type
_entity_poly.pdbx_seq_one_letter_code
_entity_poly.pdbx_strand_id
1 'polypeptide(L)'
;MRVSFTGWGGFSLAHNAGVYPAPGYTALHFWLHGGASGGQVLAVSLGDNSAGNPEFDWIYLAPFLPGGVTPPNAWTEVTIPLAVLLHDGAATPTQFNRLNVYDGNGGGEATFYLDDISILGTNGPPPTATPTPTPGPETHRGLWVWNDVIAGNARQALFAFAGQERLNALYVESESYLRGNAAALGAFTGEANSHGLEVEWLLGYAPWALTPNHADLLELIDRAITQTLALPLGSRPAAVHLDVEPHTLPAWQTDPQGTAQQYLALLDAVSSRLTAGGAGLALVVDIPFWYDGRIVTYNGQTRPLSEHVLNRVSVATLMDYRDHAWGGNGLVTLAASEVTFAGSAGKAVRVGVETNAPGGQPAYITFYEEGRRVMLGELAVTRNAYAGAAGFGGVAVHDYDGYANLDRRRGVAPWMPVSWDQAAALASYQANAAALDDILPFQYELSAAADGSLLALAPVNAGLVSQMHANGHLIFPTITNQFDPARVSTIINSASLRQAHIQTILAQINAWGFDGIDIDYESLYAGDRDAFTTFMTELASSLHGQGKRVSIAVHPKTSEPGTWSGPQAQDYAALGRVVDRFRIMVYDYHWSTSPAGPLAPLAWSEDVLDFAVSVVDPALIWLGVPFYGYDWVGSSGEAITWTEAMARLASHGATLQWQDADGSGHVKEPWFSYGAHEVWFFDGLAVRHRLRLADAYDIAGIAIWRLGHEDPAAWQWIETWRRFYAQGDLTGNGLTDVVDVQSVAVHWGETAAQPVFDRWYDLDGDGAVTLADVAIVAGQWDGG
;
A
#
# COMPACT_ATOMS: atom_id res chain seq x y z
N MET A 1 -40.37 -3.31 -15.90
CA MET A 1 -40.17 -4.59 -16.63
C MET A 1 -40.43 -5.78 -15.70
N ARG A 2 -41.19 -6.80 -16.12
CA ARG A 2 -41.34 -8.08 -15.40
C ARG A 2 -40.37 -9.11 -15.98
N VAL A 3 -39.59 -9.77 -15.14
CA VAL A 3 -38.51 -10.68 -15.56
C VAL A 3 -38.61 -12.03 -14.84
N SER A 4 -38.28 -13.09 -15.54
CA SER A 4 -38.14 -14.44 -14.98
C SER A 4 -37.19 -15.25 -15.86
N PHE A 5 -36.29 -16.00 -15.25
CA PHE A 5 -35.32 -16.84 -15.96
C PHE A 5 -35.57 -18.32 -15.68
N THR A 6 -35.13 -19.19 -16.59
CA THR A 6 -35.11 -20.64 -16.40
C THR A 6 -33.71 -21.14 -16.71
N GLY A 7 -33.00 -21.71 -15.72
CA GLY A 7 -31.55 -21.96 -15.79
C GLY A 7 -30.75 -20.65 -15.86
N TRP A 8 -29.50 -20.70 -16.36
CA TRP A 8 -28.56 -19.59 -16.62
C TRP A 8 -29.05 -18.52 -17.62
N GLY A 9 -30.32 -18.15 -17.56
CA GLY A 9 -30.92 -17.14 -18.41
C GLY A 9 -30.52 -15.73 -17.99
N GLY A 10 -30.64 -14.80 -18.93
CA GLY A 10 -30.50 -13.38 -18.68
C GLY A 10 -31.23 -12.58 -19.74
N PHE A 11 -31.21 -11.26 -19.59
CA PHE A 11 -31.58 -10.35 -20.66
C PHE A 11 -30.55 -9.24 -20.77
N SER A 12 -30.45 -8.68 -21.98
CA SER A 12 -29.55 -7.57 -22.28
C SER A 12 -30.35 -6.39 -22.81
N LEU A 13 -29.98 -5.20 -22.37
CA LEU A 13 -30.41 -3.94 -22.95
C LEU A 13 -29.22 -3.39 -23.73
N ALA A 14 -29.33 -3.32 -25.05
CA ALA A 14 -28.25 -2.90 -25.93
C ALA A 14 -28.66 -1.71 -26.79
N HIS A 15 -27.70 -0.81 -27.06
CA HIS A 15 -27.87 0.32 -27.96
C HIS A 15 -26.99 0.14 -29.20
N ASN A 16 -27.59 -0.32 -30.30
CA ASN A 16 -26.86 -0.76 -31.50
C ASN A 16 -26.23 0.37 -32.33
N ALA A 17 -26.56 1.63 -32.06
CA ALA A 17 -26.15 2.78 -32.88
C ALA A 17 -25.17 3.75 -32.18
N GLY A 18 -24.78 3.48 -30.93
CA GLY A 18 -23.88 4.36 -30.19
C GLY A 18 -23.17 3.64 -29.04
N VAL A 19 -21.88 3.94 -28.88
CA VAL A 19 -21.05 3.59 -27.72
C VAL A 19 -21.07 4.75 -26.73
N TYR A 20 -21.18 4.44 -25.45
CA TYR A 20 -21.18 5.40 -24.36
C TYR A 20 -19.78 5.46 -23.74
N PRO A 21 -19.15 6.64 -23.64
CA PRO A 21 -17.86 6.76 -22.97
C PRO A 21 -18.04 6.53 -21.46
N ALA A 22 -17.34 5.54 -20.91
CA ALA A 22 -17.36 5.20 -19.50
C ALA A 22 -17.11 6.40 -18.56
N PRO A 23 -16.14 7.31 -18.84
CA PRO A 23 -15.85 8.45 -17.96
C PRO A 23 -17.00 9.47 -17.78
N GLY A 24 -18.05 9.41 -18.60
CA GLY A 24 -19.20 10.32 -18.49
C GLY A 24 -20.26 9.91 -17.47
N TYR A 25 -20.08 8.75 -16.83
CA TYR A 25 -21.10 8.10 -16.02
C TYR A 25 -20.52 7.57 -14.71
N THR A 26 -21.28 7.68 -13.63
CA THR A 26 -20.83 7.36 -12.27
C THR A 26 -21.43 6.07 -11.74
N ALA A 27 -22.67 5.75 -12.13
CA ALA A 27 -23.36 4.58 -11.63
C ALA A 27 -24.43 4.04 -12.58
N LEU A 28 -24.70 2.75 -12.49
CA LEU A 28 -25.94 2.12 -12.94
C LEU A 28 -26.97 2.22 -11.81
N HIS A 29 -28.15 2.77 -12.10
CA HIS A 29 -29.25 2.92 -11.16
C HIS A 29 -30.51 2.24 -11.69
N PHE A 30 -31.22 1.52 -10.83
CA PHE A 30 -32.54 0.98 -11.13
C PHE A 30 -33.30 0.62 -9.85
N TRP A 31 -34.61 0.42 -9.98
CA TRP A 31 -35.44 -0.15 -8.93
C TRP A 31 -35.63 -1.65 -9.15
N LEU A 32 -35.46 -2.45 -8.10
CA LEU A 32 -35.66 -3.91 -8.09
C LEU A 32 -36.78 -4.29 -7.13
N HIS A 33 -37.68 -5.17 -7.56
CA HIS A 33 -38.71 -5.77 -6.70
C HIS A 33 -38.72 -7.28 -6.82
N GLY A 34 -38.51 -7.98 -5.70
CA GLY A 34 -38.32 -9.45 -5.63
C GLY A 34 -39.56 -10.29 -5.90
N GLY A 35 -40.67 -9.68 -6.32
CA GLY A 35 -41.94 -10.35 -6.50
C GLY A 35 -42.46 -10.95 -5.19
N ALA A 36 -43.26 -12.02 -5.27
CA ALA A 36 -43.87 -12.60 -4.07
C ALA A 36 -42.87 -13.30 -3.14
N SER A 37 -41.78 -13.83 -3.70
CA SER A 37 -40.82 -14.69 -2.99
C SER A 37 -39.56 -13.98 -2.51
N GLY A 38 -39.09 -12.94 -3.21
CA GLY A 38 -37.76 -12.38 -2.97
C GLY A 38 -36.65 -13.42 -3.19
N GLY A 39 -35.46 -13.12 -2.69
CA GLY A 39 -34.32 -14.04 -2.61
C GLY A 39 -33.58 -14.28 -3.93
N GLN A 40 -33.85 -13.48 -4.98
CA GLN A 40 -33.17 -13.64 -6.26
C GLN A 40 -31.68 -13.36 -6.16
N VAL A 41 -30.87 -14.17 -6.85
CA VAL A 41 -29.41 -13.98 -6.96
C VAL A 41 -29.12 -13.48 -8.37
N LEU A 42 -29.06 -12.16 -8.51
CA LEU A 42 -28.88 -11.51 -9.80
C LEU A 42 -27.45 -11.02 -9.95
N ALA A 43 -26.92 -11.13 -11.16
CA ALA A 43 -25.66 -10.50 -11.56
C ALA A 43 -25.92 -9.49 -12.69
N VAL A 44 -25.10 -8.46 -12.75
CA VAL A 44 -25.14 -7.44 -13.81
C VAL A 44 -23.75 -7.20 -14.36
N SER A 45 -23.67 -6.93 -15.66
CA SER A 45 -22.43 -6.56 -16.34
C SER A 45 -22.69 -5.50 -17.39
N LEU A 46 -21.63 -4.80 -17.76
CA LEU A 46 -21.62 -3.98 -18.98
C LEU A 46 -20.90 -4.72 -20.09
N GLY A 47 -21.11 -4.30 -21.33
CA GLY A 47 -20.35 -4.81 -22.46
C GLY A 47 -20.36 -3.88 -23.66
N ASP A 48 -19.47 -4.18 -24.61
CA ASP A 48 -19.37 -3.51 -25.90
C ASP A 48 -19.58 -4.49 -27.07
N ASN A 49 -20.57 -4.21 -27.90
CA ASN A 49 -20.88 -4.97 -29.11
C ASN A 49 -19.95 -4.70 -30.32
N SER A 50 -18.94 -3.82 -30.22
CA SER A 50 -18.23 -3.26 -31.38
C SER A 50 -17.23 -4.19 -32.11
N ALA A 51 -16.70 -5.26 -31.49
CA ALA A 51 -16.07 -6.41 -32.17
C ALA A 51 -15.69 -7.50 -31.15
N GLY A 52 -16.11 -8.76 -31.34
CA GLY A 52 -15.67 -9.90 -30.51
C GLY A 52 -16.32 -10.06 -29.13
N ASN A 53 -17.10 -9.07 -28.68
CA ASN A 53 -18.00 -9.09 -27.53
C ASN A 53 -17.38 -9.46 -26.17
N PRO A 54 -16.35 -8.73 -25.68
CA PRO A 54 -15.94 -8.85 -24.30
C PRO A 54 -17.06 -8.25 -23.43
N GLU A 55 -17.77 -9.14 -22.76
CA GLU A 55 -18.49 -8.78 -21.57
C GLU A 55 -17.47 -8.39 -20.50
N PHE A 56 -17.67 -7.23 -19.85
CA PHE A 56 -16.84 -6.83 -18.72
C PHE A 56 -17.23 -7.65 -17.49
N ASP A 57 -16.47 -7.55 -16.41
CA ASP A 57 -16.77 -8.32 -15.21
C ASP A 57 -18.22 -8.09 -14.75
N TRP A 58 -18.91 -9.21 -14.56
CA TRP A 58 -20.21 -9.23 -13.92
C TRP A 58 -20.04 -9.13 -12.40
N ILE A 59 -20.93 -8.37 -11.78
CA ILE A 59 -20.99 -8.26 -10.33
C ILE A 59 -22.36 -8.72 -9.85
N TYR A 60 -22.39 -9.33 -8.67
CA TYR A 60 -23.65 -9.67 -8.02
C TYR A 60 -24.35 -8.40 -7.52
N LEU A 61 -25.69 -8.43 -7.50
CA LEU A 61 -26.50 -7.34 -6.94
C LEU A 61 -26.51 -7.31 -5.42
N ALA A 62 -26.17 -8.42 -4.75
CA ALA A 62 -26.19 -8.55 -3.29
C ALA A 62 -25.52 -7.39 -2.53
N PRO A 63 -24.33 -6.87 -2.93
CA PRO A 63 -23.67 -5.76 -2.23
C PRO A 63 -24.45 -4.44 -2.28
N PHE A 64 -25.39 -4.32 -3.22
CA PHE A 64 -26.18 -3.11 -3.48
C PHE A 64 -27.63 -3.25 -3.00
N LEU A 65 -27.94 -4.35 -2.28
CA LEU A 65 -29.26 -4.63 -1.75
C LEU A 65 -29.27 -4.57 -0.21
N PRO A 66 -30.32 -3.99 0.41
CA PRO A 66 -30.49 -4.03 1.86
C PRO A 66 -30.51 -5.47 2.39
N GLY A 67 -29.56 -5.79 3.28
CA GLY A 67 -29.43 -7.13 3.85
C GLY A 67 -28.91 -8.19 2.88
N GLY A 68 -28.32 -7.79 1.75
CA GLY A 68 -27.66 -8.71 0.81
C GLY A 68 -28.60 -9.55 -0.06
N VAL A 69 -29.91 -9.38 0.08
CA VAL A 69 -30.92 -10.21 -0.60
C VAL A 69 -32.01 -9.36 -1.21
N THR A 70 -32.59 -9.83 -2.32
CA THR A 70 -33.74 -9.15 -2.94
C THR A 70 -34.98 -9.32 -2.05
N PRO A 71 -35.60 -8.25 -1.53
CA PRO A 71 -36.71 -8.41 -0.60
C PRO A 71 -38.01 -8.82 -1.32
N PRO A 72 -38.84 -9.69 -0.72
CA PRO A 72 -40.17 -10.00 -1.24
C PRO A 72 -41.12 -8.81 -1.09
N ASN A 73 -41.96 -8.59 -2.10
CA ASN A 73 -43.05 -7.61 -2.12
C ASN A 73 -42.62 -6.16 -1.80
N ALA A 74 -41.37 -5.80 -2.09
CA ALA A 74 -40.86 -4.47 -1.85
C ALA A 74 -40.02 -3.99 -3.05
N TRP A 75 -40.19 -2.72 -3.42
CA TRP A 75 -39.30 -2.02 -4.34
C TRP A 75 -38.08 -1.55 -3.56
N THR A 76 -36.92 -1.80 -4.13
CA THR A 76 -35.61 -1.49 -3.57
C THR A 76 -34.83 -0.72 -4.61
N GLU A 77 -34.30 0.43 -4.20
CA GLU A 77 -33.40 1.22 -5.04
C GLU A 77 -32.03 0.52 -5.07
N VAL A 78 -31.47 0.36 -6.27
CA VAL A 78 -30.16 -0.27 -6.49
C VAL A 78 -29.30 0.71 -7.27
N THR A 79 -28.16 1.08 -6.68
CA THR A 79 -27.16 1.95 -7.31
C THR A 79 -25.81 1.27 -7.27
N ILE A 80 -25.20 1.11 -8.43
CA ILE A 80 -23.95 0.36 -8.64
C ILE A 80 -22.92 1.29 -9.25
N PRO A 81 -21.77 1.53 -8.60
CA PRO A 81 -20.71 2.32 -9.19
C PRO A 81 -20.29 1.76 -10.54
N LEU A 82 -20.21 2.61 -11.56
CA LEU A 82 -19.88 2.13 -12.90
C LEU A 82 -18.45 1.59 -12.96
N ALA A 83 -17.54 2.13 -12.14
CA ALA A 83 -16.15 1.68 -12.05
C ALA A 83 -16.00 0.18 -11.74
N VAL A 84 -16.90 -0.41 -10.93
CA VAL A 84 -16.85 -1.85 -10.63
C VAL A 84 -17.41 -2.71 -11.77
N LEU A 85 -18.21 -2.14 -12.67
CA LEU A 85 -18.74 -2.80 -13.87
C LEU A 85 -17.81 -2.66 -15.09
N LEU A 86 -16.77 -1.84 -14.96
CA LEU A 86 -15.79 -1.52 -15.99
C LEU A 86 -14.42 -2.12 -15.64
N HIS A 87 -14.39 -3.21 -14.90
CA HIS A 87 -13.18 -3.98 -14.70
C HIS A 87 -13.14 -5.15 -15.68
N ASP A 88 -12.03 -5.31 -16.36
CA ASP A 88 -11.64 -6.51 -17.10
C ASP A 88 -10.17 -6.69 -16.73
N GLY A 89 -9.80 -7.85 -16.17
CA GLY A 89 -8.53 -8.13 -15.48
C GLY A 89 -7.22 -7.92 -16.28
N ALA A 90 -7.27 -7.20 -17.41
CA ALA A 90 -6.13 -6.73 -18.17
C ALA A 90 -6.19 -5.23 -18.57
N ALA A 91 -7.36 -4.56 -18.56
CA ALA A 91 -7.52 -3.13 -18.87
C ALA A 91 -8.92 -2.59 -18.51
N THR A 92 -9.03 -1.37 -17.97
CA THR A 92 -10.33 -0.68 -17.75
C THR A 92 -10.95 -0.26 -19.09
N PRO A 93 -12.14 -0.75 -19.47
CA PRO A 93 -12.80 -0.38 -20.70
C PRO A 93 -13.22 1.09 -20.71
N THR A 94 -13.00 1.77 -21.83
CA THR A 94 -13.27 3.20 -22.00
C THR A 94 -14.68 3.50 -22.52
N GLN A 95 -15.43 2.48 -22.93
CA GLN A 95 -16.77 2.61 -23.48
C GLN A 95 -17.62 1.34 -23.27
N PHE A 96 -18.95 1.50 -23.32
CA PHE A 96 -19.91 0.39 -23.28
C PHE A 96 -21.17 0.73 -24.10
N ASN A 97 -21.93 -0.27 -24.53
CA ASN A 97 -23.24 -0.06 -25.19
C ASN A 97 -24.30 -1.10 -24.82
N ARG A 98 -23.98 -1.99 -23.87
CA ARG A 98 -24.88 -3.03 -23.40
C ARG A 98 -24.84 -3.12 -21.89
N LEU A 99 -26.01 -3.25 -21.28
CA LEU A 99 -26.22 -3.71 -19.91
C LEU A 99 -26.78 -5.12 -19.97
N ASN A 100 -26.24 -6.00 -19.16
CA ASN A 100 -26.78 -7.34 -18.99
C ASN A 100 -27.25 -7.57 -17.56
N VAL A 101 -28.31 -8.37 -17.42
CA VAL A 101 -28.78 -8.88 -16.13
C VAL A 101 -28.99 -10.39 -16.28
N TYR A 102 -28.36 -11.18 -15.41
CA TYR A 102 -28.39 -12.64 -15.48
C TYR A 102 -28.78 -13.26 -14.15
N ASP A 103 -29.21 -14.51 -14.24
CA ASP A 103 -29.17 -15.46 -13.13
C ASP A 103 -27.72 -15.67 -12.67
N GLY A 104 -27.47 -15.40 -11.38
CA GLY A 104 -26.18 -15.53 -10.73
C GLY A 104 -25.90 -16.90 -10.10
N ASN A 105 -26.86 -17.83 -10.11
CA ASN A 105 -26.72 -19.15 -9.46
C ASN A 105 -27.02 -20.35 -10.38
N GLY A 106 -27.54 -20.12 -11.59
CA GLY A 106 -27.80 -21.15 -12.59
C GLY A 106 -29.04 -22.01 -12.38
N GLY A 107 -29.80 -21.75 -11.31
CA GLY A 107 -31.03 -22.44 -10.93
C GLY A 107 -32.30 -21.84 -11.56
N GLY A 108 -32.19 -20.71 -12.25
CA GLY A 108 -33.31 -19.89 -12.69
C GLY A 108 -33.87 -19.02 -11.56
N GLU A 109 -34.36 -17.84 -11.93
CA GLU A 109 -34.78 -16.83 -10.96
C GLU A 109 -36.30 -16.71 -10.89
N ALA A 110 -36.83 -16.73 -9.66
CA ALA A 110 -38.24 -16.47 -9.40
C ALA A 110 -38.62 -15.07 -9.90
N THR A 111 -39.88 -14.89 -10.35
CA THR A 111 -40.32 -13.63 -10.98
C THR A 111 -39.96 -12.40 -10.16
N PHE A 112 -39.19 -11.50 -10.77
CA PHE A 112 -38.84 -10.20 -10.21
C PHE A 112 -39.18 -9.09 -11.20
N TYR A 113 -39.06 -7.84 -10.75
CA TYR A 113 -39.38 -6.66 -11.54
C TYR A 113 -38.24 -5.66 -11.45
N LEU A 114 -37.93 -5.04 -12.58
CA LEU A 114 -36.96 -3.95 -12.69
C LEU A 114 -37.67 -2.70 -13.19
N ASP A 115 -37.37 -1.53 -12.66
CA ASP A 115 -37.92 -0.26 -13.15
C ASP A 115 -36.88 0.85 -13.14
N ASP A 116 -37.15 1.94 -13.87
CA ASP A 116 -36.33 3.15 -13.92
C ASP A 116 -34.82 2.89 -14.08
N ILE A 117 -34.49 1.95 -14.98
CA ILE A 117 -33.10 1.63 -15.32
C ILE A 117 -32.50 2.83 -16.02
N SER A 118 -31.44 3.37 -15.42
CA SER A 118 -30.75 4.57 -15.86
C SER A 118 -29.27 4.43 -15.58
N ILE A 119 -28.46 5.10 -16.39
CA ILE A 119 -27.05 5.29 -16.09
C ILE A 119 -26.91 6.74 -15.66
N LEU A 120 -26.46 6.93 -14.42
CA LEU A 120 -26.33 8.23 -13.83
C LEU A 120 -25.05 8.88 -14.38
N GLY A 121 -25.22 10.07 -14.94
CA GLY A 121 -24.10 10.94 -15.29
C GLY A 121 -23.60 11.69 -14.06
N THR A 122 -22.50 12.43 -14.23
CA THR A 122 -21.90 13.30 -13.20
C THR A 122 -22.83 14.42 -12.69
N ASN A 123 -24.01 14.62 -13.31
CA ASN A 123 -25.03 15.62 -12.94
C ASN A 123 -26.33 15.02 -12.39
N GLY A 124 -26.37 13.72 -12.07
CA GLY A 124 -27.54 13.12 -11.42
C GLY A 124 -27.76 13.66 -10.00
N PRO A 125 -29.00 13.64 -9.46
CA PRO A 125 -29.21 13.95 -8.05
C PRO A 125 -28.31 13.04 -7.19
N PRO A 126 -27.70 13.56 -6.11
CA PRO A 126 -26.82 12.77 -5.26
C PRO A 126 -27.59 11.54 -4.76
N PRO A 127 -26.96 10.34 -4.74
CA PRO A 127 -27.62 9.13 -4.28
C PRO A 127 -28.24 9.38 -2.92
N THR A 128 -29.53 9.06 -2.80
CA THR A 128 -30.27 9.21 -1.55
C THR A 128 -29.49 8.50 -0.45
N ALA A 129 -29.20 9.21 0.64
CA ALA A 129 -28.37 8.73 1.74
C ALA A 129 -28.73 7.29 2.10
N THR A 130 -27.78 6.38 1.91
CA THR A 130 -27.88 4.99 2.37
C THR A 130 -28.28 5.01 3.84
N PRO A 131 -29.29 4.24 4.27
CA PRO A 131 -29.62 4.16 5.69
C PRO A 131 -28.36 3.79 6.46
N THR A 132 -27.94 4.69 7.34
CA THR A 132 -26.77 4.53 8.20
C THR A 132 -26.91 3.19 8.94
N PRO A 133 -26.02 2.21 8.69
CA PRO A 133 -26.01 1.00 9.50
C PRO A 133 -25.75 1.43 10.93
N THR A 134 -26.68 1.12 11.83
CA THR A 134 -26.39 1.19 13.26
C THR A 134 -25.22 0.23 13.52
N PRO A 135 -24.08 0.68 14.08
CA PRO A 135 -22.95 -0.21 14.34
C PRO A 135 -23.42 -1.38 15.19
N GLY A 136 -23.30 -2.59 14.65
CA GLY A 136 -23.43 -3.80 15.45
C GLY A 136 -22.32 -3.86 16.51
N PRO A 137 -22.43 -4.77 17.50
CA PRO A 137 -21.34 -5.01 18.45
C PRO A 137 -20.04 -5.27 17.69
N GLU A 138 -18.93 -4.69 18.15
CA GLU A 138 -17.65 -4.74 17.44
C GLU A 138 -17.24 -6.19 17.12
N THR A 139 -17.23 -6.53 15.82
CA THR A 139 -16.79 -7.84 15.32
C THR A 139 -15.30 -8.06 15.62
N HIS A 140 -14.87 -9.30 15.89
CA HIS A 140 -13.46 -9.66 16.11
C HIS A 140 -12.54 -9.16 14.99
N ARG A 141 -11.38 -8.60 15.35
CA ARG A 141 -10.31 -8.14 14.46
C ARG A 141 -8.98 -8.58 15.03
N GLY A 142 -8.51 -9.72 14.53
CA GLY A 142 -7.29 -10.36 14.99
C GLY A 142 -6.07 -10.07 14.14
N LEU A 143 -4.90 -10.28 14.72
CA LEU A 143 -3.60 -10.12 14.07
C LEU A 143 -2.67 -11.25 14.52
N TRP A 144 -2.04 -11.93 13.56
CA TRP A 144 -0.97 -12.89 13.86
C TRP A 144 0.33 -12.15 14.18
N VAL A 145 0.99 -12.56 15.27
CA VAL A 145 2.24 -11.97 15.77
C VAL A 145 3.28 -13.09 15.91
N TRP A 146 4.09 -13.26 14.87
CA TRP A 146 5.10 -14.33 14.77
C TRP A 146 6.46 -13.94 15.36
N ASN A 147 6.77 -12.65 15.40
CA ASN A 147 8.02 -12.14 15.92
C ASN A 147 8.04 -12.10 17.46
N ASP A 148 9.25 -12.17 18.04
CA ASP A 148 9.41 -12.12 19.51
C ASP A 148 9.19 -10.70 20.03
N VAL A 149 7.93 -10.34 20.25
CA VAL A 149 7.50 -9.06 20.85
C VAL A 149 7.43 -9.14 22.38
N ILE A 150 7.45 -10.35 22.95
CA ILE A 150 7.30 -10.58 24.38
C ILE A 150 8.56 -10.11 25.12
N ALA A 151 9.74 -10.24 24.50
CA ALA A 151 10.99 -9.71 25.01
C ALA A 151 11.31 -8.30 24.48
N GLY A 152 11.77 -7.40 25.36
CA GLY A 152 12.30 -6.08 24.97
C GLY A 152 11.24 -4.98 24.77
N ASN A 153 11.56 -3.99 23.92
CA ASN A 153 10.77 -2.77 23.75
C ASN A 153 9.70 -2.87 22.64
N ALA A 154 9.70 -3.96 21.85
CA ALA A 154 8.82 -4.11 20.67
C ALA A 154 7.32 -4.16 21.02
N ARG A 155 6.94 -4.68 22.20
CA ARG A 155 5.53 -4.75 22.65
C ARG A 155 4.81 -3.40 22.67
N GLN A 156 5.51 -2.30 22.97
CA GLN A 156 4.89 -0.98 23.05
C GLN A 156 4.47 -0.47 21.65
N ALA A 157 5.29 -0.75 20.65
CA ALA A 157 4.96 -0.45 19.26
C ALA A 157 3.75 -1.28 18.80
N LEU A 158 3.71 -2.57 19.16
CA LEU A 158 2.58 -3.45 18.87
C LEU A 158 1.26 -2.94 19.48
N PHE A 159 1.25 -2.52 20.75
CA PHE A 159 0.03 -2.01 21.38
C PHE A 159 -0.43 -0.67 20.80
N ALA A 160 0.51 0.23 20.47
CA ALA A 160 0.19 1.47 19.79
C ALA A 160 -0.43 1.19 18.41
N PHE A 161 0.18 0.27 17.65
CA PHE A 161 -0.32 -0.18 16.36
C PHE A 161 -1.71 -0.81 16.48
N ALA A 162 -1.92 -1.71 17.45
CA ALA A 162 -3.21 -2.34 17.67
C ALA A 162 -4.32 -1.33 17.99
N GLY A 163 -4.00 -0.29 18.77
CA GLY A 163 -4.92 0.83 19.02
C GLY A 163 -5.24 1.63 17.74
N GLN A 164 -4.22 1.95 16.95
CA GLN A 164 -4.37 2.67 15.67
C GLN A 164 -5.23 1.90 14.67
N GLU A 165 -5.00 0.59 14.56
CA GLU A 165 -5.74 -0.30 13.66
C GLU A 165 -7.10 -0.72 14.21
N ARG A 166 -7.44 -0.34 15.45
CA ARG A 166 -8.63 -0.79 16.19
C ARG A 166 -8.75 -2.32 16.18
N LEU A 167 -7.64 -2.99 16.47
CA LEU A 167 -7.58 -4.42 16.71
C LEU A 167 -8.09 -4.71 18.12
N ASN A 168 -8.72 -5.87 18.30
CA ASN A 168 -9.22 -6.33 19.59
C ASN A 168 -8.72 -7.74 19.93
N ALA A 169 -7.88 -8.34 19.08
CA ALA A 169 -7.25 -9.62 19.38
C ALA A 169 -5.84 -9.74 18.78
N LEU A 170 -4.97 -10.47 19.49
CA LEU A 170 -3.61 -10.83 19.07
C LEU A 170 -3.43 -12.36 19.15
N TYR A 171 -2.89 -12.96 18.10
CA TYR A 171 -2.51 -14.38 18.06
C TYR A 171 -1.00 -14.47 18.14
N VAL A 172 -0.46 -14.82 19.31
CA VAL A 172 0.96 -14.61 19.62
C VAL A 172 1.69 -15.93 19.69
N GLU A 173 2.78 -16.07 18.92
CA GLU A 173 3.65 -17.26 18.95
C GLU A 173 4.08 -17.55 20.40
N SER A 174 3.75 -18.74 20.88
CA SER A 174 3.81 -19.06 22.31
C SER A 174 4.58 -20.33 22.64
N GLU A 175 5.03 -21.11 21.65
CA GLU A 175 5.63 -22.42 21.90
C GLU A 175 6.90 -22.29 22.76
N SER A 176 7.83 -21.46 22.31
CA SER A 176 9.13 -21.26 22.99
C SER A 176 8.94 -20.83 24.45
N TYR A 177 7.96 -19.96 24.69
CA TYR A 177 7.60 -19.45 26.01
C TYR A 177 6.89 -20.49 26.87
N LEU A 178 5.97 -21.29 26.34
CA LEU A 178 5.32 -22.38 27.11
C LEU A 178 6.32 -23.47 27.53
N ARG A 179 7.35 -23.72 26.72
CA ARG A 179 8.42 -24.67 27.06
C ARG A 179 9.43 -24.09 28.05
N GLY A 180 9.78 -22.80 27.91
CA GLY A 180 10.90 -22.19 28.63
C GLY A 180 10.56 -21.09 29.64
N ASN A 181 9.64 -20.17 29.32
CA ASN A 181 9.40 -18.95 30.09
C ASN A 181 7.92 -18.50 30.10
N ALA A 182 7.04 -19.35 30.61
CA ALA A 182 5.60 -19.07 30.60
C ALA A 182 5.19 -17.85 31.45
N ALA A 183 6.01 -17.45 32.41
CA ALA A 183 5.77 -16.26 33.23
C ALA A 183 5.84 -14.97 32.39
N ALA A 184 6.77 -14.87 31.45
CA ALA A 184 6.87 -13.72 30.55
C ALA A 184 5.68 -13.63 29.60
N LEU A 185 5.26 -14.77 29.03
CA LEU A 185 4.06 -14.87 28.19
C LEU A 185 2.79 -14.47 28.96
N GLY A 186 2.65 -14.91 30.21
CA GLY A 186 1.54 -14.51 31.07
C GLY A 186 1.53 -13.02 31.42
N ALA A 187 2.71 -12.43 31.67
CA ALA A 187 2.83 -10.99 31.91
C ALA A 187 2.47 -10.16 30.67
N PHE A 188 2.95 -10.57 29.49
CA PHE A 188 2.56 -9.97 28.22
C PHE A 188 1.04 -10.07 27.99
N THR A 189 0.46 -11.25 28.20
CA THR A 189 -0.98 -11.49 28.06
C THR A 189 -1.78 -10.53 28.95
N GLY A 190 -1.38 -10.39 30.22
CA GLY A 190 -2.03 -9.45 31.14
C GLY A 190 -1.91 -7.98 30.73
N GLU A 191 -0.78 -7.57 30.18
CA GLU A 191 -0.59 -6.22 29.66
C GLU A 191 -1.48 -5.97 28.44
N ALA A 192 -1.47 -6.87 27.45
CA ALA A 192 -2.33 -6.78 26.28
C ALA A 192 -3.83 -6.75 26.66
N ASN A 193 -4.27 -7.59 27.60
CA ASN A 193 -5.65 -7.56 28.11
C ASN A 193 -6.00 -6.21 28.76
N SER A 194 -5.05 -5.54 29.42
CA SER A 194 -5.27 -4.21 29.99
C SER A 194 -5.47 -3.12 28.93
N HIS A 195 -5.03 -3.37 27.69
CA HIS A 195 -5.30 -2.55 26.50
C HIS A 195 -6.59 -2.94 25.77
N GLY A 196 -7.39 -3.88 26.30
CA GLY A 196 -8.62 -4.35 25.65
C GLY A 196 -8.39 -5.37 24.53
N LEU A 197 -7.19 -5.94 24.45
CA LEU A 197 -6.84 -6.97 23.46
C LEU A 197 -7.05 -8.36 24.05
N GLU A 198 -7.87 -9.17 23.37
CA GLU A 198 -7.90 -10.61 23.58
C GLU A 198 -6.60 -11.23 23.11
N VAL A 199 -6.05 -12.21 23.84
CA VAL A 199 -4.81 -12.88 23.46
C VAL A 199 -5.07 -14.37 23.30
N GLU A 200 -4.67 -14.90 22.15
CA GLU A 200 -4.66 -16.32 21.86
C GLU A 200 -3.21 -16.79 21.79
N TRP A 201 -2.90 -17.89 22.47
CA TRP A 201 -1.56 -18.48 22.43
C TRP A 201 -1.45 -19.37 21.20
N LEU A 202 -0.69 -18.88 20.21
CA LEU A 202 -0.53 -19.46 18.89
C LEU A 202 0.59 -20.50 18.91
N LEU A 203 0.30 -21.69 18.38
CA LEU A 203 1.22 -22.83 18.26
C LEU A 203 1.15 -23.39 16.86
N GLY A 204 2.30 -23.48 16.17
CA GLY A 204 2.34 -23.93 14.78
C GLY A 204 3.48 -24.89 14.48
N TYR A 205 3.15 -26.12 14.11
CA TYR A 205 4.10 -27.11 13.62
C TYR A 205 3.37 -28.22 12.85
N ALA A 206 3.46 -28.20 11.52
CA ALA A 206 2.71 -29.12 10.64
C ALA A 206 2.85 -30.61 11.01
N PRO A 207 4.04 -31.15 11.38
CA PRO A 207 4.18 -32.55 11.74
C PRO A 207 3.34 -33.01 12.93
N TRP A 208 2.85 -32.12 13.81
CA TRP A 208 1.88 -32.50 14.85
C TRP A 208 0.60 -33.11 14.29
N ALA A 209 0.26 -32.88 13.03
CA ALA A 209 -0.87 -33.56 12.38
C ALA A 209 -0.75 -35.10 12.40
N LEU A 210 0.47 -35.64 12.43
CA LEU A 210 0.73 -37.08 12.37
C LEU A 210 0.78 -37.69 13.78
N THR A 211 0.17 -38.87 13.94
CA THR A 211 0.04 -39.59 15.22
C THR A 211 1.35 -39.69 16.03
N PRO A 212 2.53 -39.97 15.42
CA PRO A 212 3.79 -40.05 16.18
C PRO A 212 4.15 -38.77 16.95
N ASN A 213 3.64 -37.61 16.52
CA ASN A 213 3.98 -36.31 17.08
C ASN A 213 2.88 -35.75 18.01
N HIS A 214 1.73 -36.42 18.15
CA HIS A 214 0.60 -35.93 18.97
C HIS A 214 0.99 -35.69 20.43
N ALA A 215 1.83 -36.56 20.99
CA ALA A 215 2.23 -36.48 22.39
C ALA A 215 2.95 -35.17 22.72
N ASP A 216 3.71 -34.60 21.78
CA ASP A 216 4.44 -33.36 21.98
C ASP A 216 3.49 -32.16 22.08
N LEU A 217 2.53 -32.03 21.15
CA LEU A 217 1.52 -30.97 21.25
C LEU A 217 0.66 -31.15 22.51
N LEU A 218 0.25 -32.37 22.85
CA LEU A 218 -0.57 -32.60 24.05
C LEU A 218 0.16 -32.20 25.34
N GLU A 219 1.49 -32.34 25.40
CA GLU A 219 2.28 -31.81 26.52
C GLU A 219 2.26 -30.27 26.56
N LEU A 220 2.36 -29.61 25.40
CA LEU A 220 2.22 -28.15 25.32
C LEU A 220 0.83 -27.67 25.76
N ILE A 221 -0.23 -28.40 25.39
CA ILE A 221 -1.60 -28.09 25.83
C ILE A 221 -1.72 -28.20 27.36
N ASP A 222 -1.11 -29.22 27.97
CA ASP A 222 -1.09 -29.35 29.43
C ASP A 222 -0.37 -28.19 30.13
N ARG A 223 0.72 -27.73 29.52
CA ARG A 223 1.45 -26.54 29.98
C ARG A 223 0.57 -25.31 29.85
N ALA A 224 -0.10 -25.10 28.71
CA ALA A 224 -0.99 -23.97 28.50
C ALA A 224 -2.13 -23.92 29.54
N ILE A 225 -2.77 -25.07 29.83
CA ILE A 225 -3.79 -25.22 30.87
C ILE A 225 -3.23 -24.83 32.23
N THR A 226 -2.09 -25.43 32.62
CA THR A 226 -1.46 -25.20 33.93
C THR A 226 -1.11 -23.74 34.14
N GLN A 227 -0.54 -23.10 33.11
CA GLN A 227 -0.12 -21.70 33.18
C GLN A 227 -1.33 -20.76 33.22
N THR A 228 -2.36 -21.02 32.41
CA THR A 228 -3.60 -20.24 32.43
C THR A 228 -4.27 -20.27 33.81
N LEU A 229 -4.31 -21.44 34.46
CA LEU A 229 -4.89 -21.58 35.80
C LEU A 229 -4.09 -20.83 36.87
N ALA A 230 -2.78 -20.65 36.67
CA ALA A 230 -1.91 -19.88 37.55
C ALA A 230 -2.06 -18.36 37.38
N LEU A 231 -2.61 -17.89 36.26
CA LEU A 231 -2.79 -16.47 35.97
C LEU A 231 -4.04 -15.87 36.63
N PRO A 232 -3.99 -14.59 37.04
CA PRO A 232 -5.18 -13.82 37.44
C PRO A 232 -6.23 -13.82 36.32
N LEU A 233 -7.52 -13.80 36.66
CA LEU A 233 -8.61 -13.89 35.67
C LEU A 233 -8.52 -12.85 34.54
N GLY A 234 -8.11 -11.62 34.84
CA GLY A 234 -7.94 -10.54 33.84
C GLY A 234 -6.62 -10.57 33.07
N SER A 235 -5.84 -11.65 33.22
CA SER A 235 -4.55 -11.85 32.53
C SER A 235 -4.46 -13.22 31.88
N ARG A 236 -5.61 -13.88 31.68
CA ARG A 236 -5.68 -15.20 31.06
C ARG A 236 -5.85 -15.05 29.55
N PRO A 237 -5.15 -15.87 28.74
CA PRO A 237 -5.46 -15.96 27.32
C PRO A 237 -6.88 -16.51 27.13
N ALA A 238 -7.50 -16.17 26.00
CA ALA A 238 -8.83 -16.65 25.65
C ALA A 238 -8.79 -18.04 25.00
N ALA A 239 -7.74 -18.35 24.26
CA ALA A 239 -7.64 -19.60 23.50
C ALA A 239 -6.21 -20.14 23.39
N VAL A 240 -6.15 -21.43 23.07
CA VAL A 240 -5.03 -21.98 22.31
C VAL A 240 -5.42 -21.95 20.83
N HIS A 241 -4.56 -21.35 20.00
CA HIS A 241 -4.74 -21.22 18.57
C HIS A 241 -3.72 -22.12 17.86
N LEU A 242 -4.17 -23.08 17.07
CA LEU A 242 -3.29 -24.00 16.37
C LEU A 242 -3.17 -23.64 14.89
N ASP A 243 -1.96 -23.29 14.47
CA ASP A 243 -1.57 -23.20 13.07
C ASP A 243 -0.86 -24.49 12.63
N VAL A 244 -1.63 -25.58 12.62
CA VAL A 244 -1.14 -26.88 12.17
C VAL A 244 -1.68 -27.11 10.77
N GLU A 245 -0.76 -27.11 9.80
CA GLU A 245 -1.08 -27.23 8.37
C GLU A 245 -0.73 -28.61 7.80
N PRO A 246 -1.56 -29.66 7.96
CA PRO A 246 -1.25 -31.00 7.46
C PRO A 246 -0.96 -31.04 5.95
N HIS A 247 -1.53 -30.10 5.20
CA HIS A 247 -1.48 -30.05 3.75
C HIS A 247 -0.10 -29.69 3.18
N THR A 248 0.79 -29.15 4.01
CA THR A 248 2.20 -28.90 3.65
C THR A 248 3.07 -30.16 3.78
N LEU A 249 2.57 -31.22 4.44
CA LEU A 249 3.34 -32.43 4.67
C LEU A 249 3.43 -33.32 3.42
N PRO A 250 4.57 -33.99 3.18
CA PRO A 250 4.67 -35.02 2.15
C PRO A 250 3.63 -36.13 2.30
N ALA A 251 3.26 -36.49 3.55
CA ALA A 251 2.24 -37.50 3.84
C ALA A 251 0.86 -37.13 3.29
N TRP A 252 0.52 -35.84 3.23
CA TRP A 252 -0.73 -35.37 2.65
C TRP A 252 -0.78 -35.60 1.14
N GLN A 253 0.35 -35.49 0.45
CA GLN A 253 0.42 -35.75 -0.98
C GLN A 253 0.25 -37.25 -1.30
N THR A 254 0.69 -38.13 -0.40
CA THR A 254 0.61 -39.59 -0.61
C THR A 254 -0.67 -40.24 -0.06
N ASP A 255 -1.13 -39.80 1.11
CA ASP A 255 -2.33 -40.29 1.77
C ASP A 255 -3.06 -39.14 2.50
N PRO A 256 -3.75 -38.28 1.73
CA PRO A 256 -4.47 -37.14 2.29
C PRO A 256 -5.62 -37.56 3.21
N GLN A 257 -6.27 -38.70 2.96
CA GLN A 257 -7.35 -39.18 3.83
C GLN A 257 -6.80 -39.65 5.17
N GLY A 258 -5.75 -40.48 5.18
CA GLY A 258 -5.11 -40.92 6.42
C GLY A 258 -4.45 -39.78 7.18
N THR A 259 -3.86 -38.80 6.49
CA THR A 259 -3.30 -37.60 7.13
C THR A 259 -4.40 -36.75 7.78
N ALA A 260 -5.52 -36.50 7.08
CA ALA A 260 -6.66 -35.79 7.64
C ALA A 260 -7.27 -36.53 8.84
N GLN A 261 -7.38 -37.86 8.80
CA GLN A 261 -7.89 -38.66 9.92
C GLN A 261 -6.99 -38.55 11.17
N GLN A 262 -5.67 -38.53 11.00
CA GLN A 262 -4.73 -38.32 12.11
C GLN A 262 -4.85 -36.91 12.69
N TYR A 263 -4.97 -35.89 11.83
CA TYR A 263 -5.20 -34.52 12.27
C TYR A 263 -6.52 -34.36 13.05
N LEU A 264 -7.61 -34.97 12.58
CA LEU A 264 -8.89 -34.96 13.32
C LEU A 264 -8.80 -35.67 14.67
N ALA A 265 -8.01 -36.74 14.78
CA ALA A 265 -7.74 -37.41 16.05
C ALA A 265 -6.94 -36.53 17.02
N LEU A 266 -6.00 -35.73 16.52
CA LEU A 266 -5.30 -34.72 17.32
C LEU A 266 -6.28 -33.69 17.88
N LEU A 267 -7.15 -33.12 17.02
CA LEU A 267 -8.13 -32.12 17.44
C LEU A 267 -9.12 -32.66 18.48
N ASP A 268 -9.56 -33.92 18.35
CA ASP A 268 -10.39 -34.60 19.36
C ASP A 268 -9.64 -34.70 20.71
N ALA A 269 -8.35 -35.04 20.68
CA ALA A 269 -7.53 -35.16 21.88
C ALA A 269 -7.30 -33.79 22.55
N VAL A 270 -6.97 -32.75 21.78
CA VAL A 270 -6.76 -31.39 22.29
C VAL A 270 -8.06 -30.81 22.88
N SER A 271 -9.17 -30.90 22.14
CA SER A 271 -10.48 -30.42 22.59
C SER A 271 -10.92 -31.09 23.90
N SER A 272 -10.71 -32.41 24.00
CA SER A 272 -10.95 -33.18 25.23
C SER A 272 -10.04 -32.73 26.38
N ARG A 273 -8.76 -32.45 26.11
CA ARG A 273 -7.78 -32.00 27.12
C ARG A 273 -8.15 -30.63 27.69
N LEU A 274 -8.47 -29.66 26.83
CA LEU A 274 -8.84 -28.30 27.23
C LEU A 274 -10.13 -28.29 28.06
N THR A 275 -11.14 -29.07 27.62
CA THR A 275 -12.41 -29.22 28.35
C THR A 275 -12.19 -29.82 29.74
N ALA A 276 -11.40 -30.90 29.83
CA ALA A 276 -11.12 -31.57 31.10
C ALA A 276 -10.23 -30.73 32.03
N GLY A 277 -9.35 -29.90 31.48
CA GLY A 277 -8.44 -29.03 32.23
C GLY A 277 -9.13 -27.88 32.97
N GLY A 278 -10.33 -27.47 32.54
CA GLY A 278 -11.13 -26.44 33.23
C GLY A 278 -10.52 -25.04 33.24
N ALA A 279 -9.53 -24.76 32.38
CA ALA A 279 -8.88 -23.45 32.27
C ALA A 279 -9.76 -22.40 31.58
N GLY A 280 -10.83 -22.82 30.90
CA GLY A 280 -11.72 -21.94 30.12
C GLY A 280 -11.15 -21.54 28.75
N LEU A 281 -10.06 -22.18 28.31
CA LEU A 281 -9.43 -21.94 27.01
C LEU A 281 -10.29 -22.50 25.88
N ALA A 282 -10.60 -21.66 24.89
CA ALA A 282 -11.13 -22.10 23.62
C ALA A 282 -10.04 -22.84 22.80
N LEU A 283 -10.50 -23.66 21.85
CA LEU A 283 -9.66 -24.20 20.78
C LEU A 283 -9.96 -23.43 19.49
N VAL A 284 -8.95 -22.77 18.94
CA VAL A 284 -8.99 -22.09 17.65
C VAL A 284 -8.00 -22.76 16.71
N VAL A 285 -8.30 -22.84 15.42
CA VAL A 285 -7.43 -23.46 14.42
C VAL A 285 -7.41 -22.65 13.13
N ASP A 286 -6.25 -22.61 12.47
CA ASP A 286 -6.11 -22.11 11.11
C ASP A 286 -6.39 -23.22 10.11
N ILE A 287 -7.25 -22.96 9.13
CA ILE A 287 -7.52 -23.89 8.02
C ILE A 287 -7.59 -23.13 6.69
N PRO A 288 -7.19 -23.74 5.57
CA PRO A 288 -7.43 -23.14 4.28
C PRO A 288 -8.90 -23.31 3.87
N PHE A 289 -9.42 -22.33 3.10
CA PHE A 289 -10.83 -22.30 2.66
C PHE A 289 -11.25 -23.59 1.91
N TRP A 290 -10.36 -24.15 1.09
CA TRP A 290 -10.67 -25.30 0.23
C TRP A 290 -10.87 -26.63 0.97
N TYR A 291 -10.82 -26.64 2.31
CA TYR A 291 -11.18 -27.81 3.13
C TYR A 291 -12.66 -28.21 2.99
N ASP A 292 -13.54 -27.30 2.56
CA ASP A 292 -14.93 -27.57 2.16
C ASP A 292 -15.05 -28.59 1.01
N GLY A 293 -14.14 -28.54 0.04
CA GLY A 293 -14.10 -29.44 -1.11
C GLY A 293 -13.54 -30.82 -0.77
N ARG A 294 -12.93 -30.98 0.41
CA ARG A 294 -12.22 -32.21 0.80
C ARG A 294 -13.10 -33.13 1.63
N ILE A 295 -13.72 -34.12 0.98
CA ILE A 295 -14.55 -35.11 1.68
C ILE A 295 -13.68 -36.12 2.44
N VAL A 296 -13.92 -36.27 3.75
CA VAL A 296 -13.21 -37.19 4.64
C VAL A 296 -14.21 -38.05 5.41
N THR A 297 -13.92 -39.35 5.50
CA THR A 297 -14.65 -40.27 6.40
C THR A 297 -13.88 -40.42 7.71
N TYR A 298 -14.47 -39.98 8.81
CA TYR A 298 -13.90 -40.07 10.15
C TYR A 298 -14.99 -40.44 11.17
N ASN A 299 -14.72 -41.41 12.04
CA ASN A 299 -15.68 -41.96 13.02
C ASN A 299 -17.06 -42.30 12.43
N GLY A 300 -17.09 -42.89 11.23
CA GLY A 300 -18.31 -43.31 10.55
C GLY A 300 -19.13 -42.16 9.92
N GLN A 301 -18.62 -40.93 9.94
CA GLN A 301 -19.23 -39.76 9.31
C GLN A 301 -18.41 -39.33 8.08
N THR A 302 -19.08 -39.15 6.95
CA THR A 302 -18.48 -38.67 5.69
C THR A 302 -19.02 -37.28 5.39
N ARG A 303 -18.13 -36.27 5.39
CA ARG A 303 -18.46 -34.85 5.17
C ARG A 303 -17.19 -34.07 4.81
N PRO A 304 -17.28 -32.79 4.42
CA PRO A 304 -16.13 -31.91 4.26
C PRO A 304 -15.19 -31.89 5.46
N LEU A 305 -13.90 -31.72 5.21
CA LEU A 305 -12.90 -31.64 6.25
C LEU A 305 -13.11 -30.40 7.13
N SER A 306 -13.50 -29.27 6.54
CA SER A 306 -13.78 -28.05 7.29
C SER A 306 -14.91 -28.25 8.31
N GLU A 307 -15.98 -28.98 7.94
CA GLU A 307 -17.04 -29.34 8.88
C GLU A 307 -16.55 -30.27 9.99
N HIS A 308 -15.71 -31.27 9.67
CA HIS A 308 -15.12 -32.13 10.70
C HIS A 308 -14.29 -31.32 11.70
N VAL A 309 -13.53 -30.34 11.21
CA VAL A 309 -12.74 -29.43 12.05
C VAL A 309 -13.65 -28.55 12.90
N LEU A 310 -14.62 -27.85 12.29
CA LEU A 310 -15.55 -26.94 12.98
C LEU A 310 -16.34 -27.62 14.11
N ASN A 311 -16.67 -28.91 13.97
CA ASN A 311 -17.34 -29.66 15.05
C ASN A 311 -16.48 -29.86 16.31
N ARG A 312 -15.15 -29.67 16.23
CA ARG A 312 -14.20 -29.94 17.32
C ARG A 312 -13.67 -28.68 17.99
N VAL A 313 -13.75 -27.55 17.30
CA VAL A 313 -13.15 -26.27 17.70
C VAL A 313 -14.23 -25.27 18.11
N SER A 314 -13.82 -24.15 18.69
CA SER A 314 -14.72 -23.02 18.98
C SER A 314 -14.78 -22.05 17.81
N VAL A 315 -13.62 -21.78 17.21
CA VAL A 315 -13.45 -20.93 16.04
C VAL A 315 -12.51 -21.61 15.04
N ALA A 316 -12.80 -21.48 13.75
CA ALA A 316 -11.81 -21.70 12.71
C ALA A 316 -11.46 -20.35 12.06
N THR A 317 -10.19 -20.05 11.88
CA THR A 317 -9.75 -18.88 11.12
C THR A 317 -9.35 -19.36 9.73
N LEU A 318 -10.01 -18.84 8.70
CA LEU A 318 -9.77 -19.22 7.32
C LEU A 318 -8.60 -18.43 6.76
N MET A 319 -7.62 -19.15 6.25
CA MET A 319 -6.57 -18.59 5.42
C MET A 319 -7.10 -18.43 3.99
N ASP A 320 -8.09 -17.54 3.82
CA ASP A 320 -8.68 -17.25 2.50
C ASP A 320 -7.64 -16.60 1.60
N TYR A 321 -6.95 -15.58 2.16
CA TYR A 321 -5.85 -14.87 1.51
C TYR A 321 -6.26 -14.44 0.12
N ARG A 322 -7.28 -13.59 0.07
CA ARG A 322 -7.73 -12.90 -1.15
C ARG A 322 -7.71 -11.41 -0.91
N ASP A 323 -7.24 -10.71 -1.93
CA ASP A 323 -7.16 -9.26 -2.01
C ASP A 323 -8.50 -8.57 -2.36
N HIS A 324 -9.59 -9.34 -2.49
CA HIS A 324 -10.93 -8.83 -2.81
C HIS A 324 -12.05 -9.63 -2.13
N ALA A 325 -13.11 -8.93 -1.73
CA ALA A 325 -14.21 -9.50 -0.95
C ALA A 325 -15.20 -10.31 -1.80
N TRP A 326 -15.59 -9.83 -2.97
CA TRP A 326 -16.66 -10.43 -3.79
C TRP A 326 -16.15 -11.00 -5.11
N GLY A 327 -16.86 -11.98 -5.67
CA GLY A 327 -16.47 -12.67 -6.89
C GLY A 327 -16.25 -14.16 -6.66
N GLY A 328 -16.12 -14.97 -7.72
CA GLY A 328 -16.03 -16.42 -7.60
C GLY A 328 -14.83 -16.93 -6.78
N ASN A 329 -13.81 -16.08 -6.60
CA ASN A 329 -12.59 -16.35 -5.84
C ASN A 329 -12.36 -15.30 -4.73
N GLY A 330 -13.39 -14.56 -4.32
CA GLY A 330 -13.28 -13.53 -3.27
C GLY A 330 -13.61 -14.05 -1.88
N LEU A 331 -13.19 -13.30 -0.84
CA LEU A 331 -13.31 -13.65 0.58
C LEU A 331 -14.73 -14.13 0.98
N VAL A 332 -15.77 -13.42 0.56
CA VAL A 332 -17.16 -13.73 0.92
C VAL A 332 -17.65 -15.02 0.26
N THR A 333 -17.17 -15.32 -0.94
CA THR A 333 -17.56 -16.56 -1.63
C THR A 333 -16.84 -17.75 -1.02
N LEU A 334 -15.53 -17.62 -0.78
CA LEU A 334 -14.70 -18.72 -0.27
C LEU A 334 -15.04 -19.09 1.17
N ALA A 335 -15.44 -18.12 2.02
CA ALA A 335 -15.83 -18.40 3.40
C ALA A 335 -17.30 -18.84 3.59
N ALA A 336 -18.13 -18.83 2.53
CA ALA A 336 -19.59 -18.91 2.68
C ALA A 336 -20.07 -20.23 3.30
N SER A 337 -19.51 -21.37 2.87
CA SER A 337 -19.86 -22.70 3.39
C SER A 337 -19.53 -22.82 4.87
N GLU A 338 -18.33 -22.40 5.25
CA GLU A 338 -17.78 -22.45 6.60
C GLU A 338 -18.60 -21.55 7.54
N VAL A 339 -18.87 -20.31 7.15
CA VAL A 339 -19.69 -19.37 7.92
C VAL A 339 -21.11 -19.94 8.12
N THR A 340 -21.71 -20.51 7.08
CA THR A 340 -23.05 -21.11 7.17
C THR A 340 -23.06 -22.32 8.11
N PHE A 341 -22.11 -23.24 7.95
CA PHE A 341 -22.00 -24.43 8.78
C PHE A 341 -21.73 -24.06 10.24
N ALA A 342 -20.78 -23.15 10.48
CA ALA A 342 -20.44 -22.67 11.81
C ALA A 342 -21.67 -22.10 12.52
N GLY A 343 -22.46 -21.27 11.84
CA GLY A 343 -23.69 -20.72 12.42
C GLY A 343 -24.69 -21.80 12.82
N SER A 344 -24.84 -22.84 11.99
CA SER A 344 -25.73 -23.98 12.31
C SER A 344 -25.22 -24.83 13.49
N ALA A 345 -23.90 -24.85 13.71
CA ALA A 345 -23.25 -25.63 14.75
C ALA A 345 -22.98 -24.83 16.05
N GLY A 346 -23.39 -23.56 16.10
CA GLY A 346 -23.09 -22.65 17.22
C GLY A 346 -21.60 -22.37 17.38
N LYS A 347 -20.87 -22.31 16.26
CA LYS A 347 -19.44 -22.04 16.13
C LYS A 347 -19.23 -20.72 15.39
N ALA A 348 -17.98 -20.29 15.31
CA ALA A 348 -17.62 -19.09 14.56
C ALA A 348 -16.48 -19.37 13.57
N VAL A 349 -16.45 -18.56 12.51
CA VAL A 349 -15.43 -18.55 11.46
C VAL A 349 -14.89 -17.14 11.29
N ARG A 350 -13.57 -16.98 11.30
CA ARG A 350 -12.90 -15.70 11.01
C ARG A 350 -12.30 -15.76 9.61
N VAL A 351 -12.35 -14.65 8.88
CA VAL A 351 -11.79 -14.58 7.51
C VAL A 351 -10.44 -13.87 7.56
N GLY A 352 -9.38 -14.57 7.16
CA GLY A 352 -7.99 -14.13 7.17
C GLY A 352 -7.50 -13.60 5.81
N VAL A 353 -6.68 -12.54 5.85
CA VAL A 353 -6.02 -11.94 4.67
C VAL A 353 -4.51 -11.90 4.85
N GLU A 354 -3.74 -11.88 3.75
CA GLU A 354 -2.27 -11.83 3.76
C GLU A 354 -1.76 -10.41 3.44
N THR A 355 -0.61 -10.05 4.00
CA THR A 355 0.02 -8.72 3.81
C THR A 355 1.48 -8.79 3.40
N ASN A 356 2.09 -9.98 3.45
CA ASN A 356 3.46 -10.19 3.02
C ASN A 356 3.60 -10.29 1.51
N ALA A 357 4.81 -10.02 1.01
CA ALA A 357 5.14 -10.19 -0.39
C ALA A 357 4.82 -11.63 -0.87
N PRO A 358 4.24 -11.81 -2.06
CA PRO A 358 3.71 -13.10 -2.48
C PRO A 358 4.80 -14.15 -2.77
N GLY A 359 6.09 -13.79 -2.79
CA GLY A 359 7.19 -14.77 -2.89
C GLY A 359 7.17 -15.63 -4.16
N GLY A 360 6.62 -15.09 -5.26
CA GLY A 360 6.42 -15.82 -6.53
C GLY A 360 5.05 -16.49 -6.67
N GLN A 361 4.17 -16.34 -5.68
CA GLN A 361 2.74 -16.66 -5.78
C GLN A 361 2.00 -15.56 -6.58
N PRO A 362 0.75 -15.80 -7.02
CA PRO A 362 -0.07 -14.77 -7.66
C PRO A 362 -0.28 -13.55 -6.76
N ALA A 363 -0.39 -12.35 -7.34
CA ALA A 363 -0.59 -11.10 -6.61
C ALA A 363 -1.86 -11.15 -5.73
N TYR A 364 -2.97 -11.64 -6.30
CA TYR A 364 -4.30 -11.69 -5.66
C TYR A 364 -4.42 -12.43 -4.32
N ILE A 365 -3.36 -13.09 -3.84
CA ILE A 365 -3.38 -13.76 -2.55
C ILE A 365 -2.98 -12.86 -1.38
N THR A 366 -2.52 -11.65 -1.63
CA THR A 366 -2.01 -10.73 -0.60
C THR A 366 -2.42 -9.30 -0.91
N PHE A 367 -2.45 -8.45 0.12
CA PHE A 367 -2.63 -7.00 -0.06
C PHE A 367 -1.29 -6.24 -0.16
N TYR A 368 -0.18 -6.98 -0.30
CA TYR A 368 1.17 -6.40 -0.33
C TYR A 368 1.28 -5.30 -1.39
N GLU A 369 0.68 -5.51 -2.56
CA GLU A 369 0.69 -4.60 -3.70
C GLU A 369 -0.37 -3.50 -3.65
N GLU A 370 -1.51 -3.70 -3.00
CA GLU A 370 -2.59 -2.70 -2.94
C GLU A 370 -2.47 -1.76 -1.75
N GLY A 371 -1.82 -2.22 -0.67
CA GLY A 371 -1.62 -1.44 0.55
C GLY A 371 -2.81 -1.50 1.52
N ARG A 372 -2.60 -0.88 2.69
CA ARG A 372 -3.50 -1.01 3.85
C ARG A 372 -4.90 -0.47 3.60
N ARG A 373 -5.03 0.62 2.83
CA ARG A 373 -6.32 1.24 2.55
C ARG A 373 -7.25 0.27 1.82
N VAL A 374 -6.74 -0.42 0.80
CA VAL A 374 -7.53 -1.37 0.00
C VAL A 374 -7.91 -2.56 0.86
N MET A 375 -6.95 -3.11 1.62
CA MET A 375 -7.22 -4.18 2.59
C MET A 375 -8.33 -3.81 3.57
N LEU A 376 -8.26 -2.64 4.20
CA LEU A 376 -9.27 -2.20 5.16
C LEU A 376 -10.65 -2.03 4.51
N GLY A 377 -10.70 -1.59 3.24
CA GLY A 377 -11.91 -1.52 2.44
C GLY A 377 -12.54 -2.90 2.23
N GLU A 378 -11.76 -3.86 1.72
CA GLU A 378 -12.24 -5.22 1.45
C GLU A 378 -12.63 -5.97 2.72
N LEU A 379 -11.90 -5.80 3.83
CA LEU A 379 -12.28 -6.34 5.14
C LEU A 379 -13.57 -5.70 5.68
N ALA A 380 -13.83 -4.42 5.38
CA ALA A 380 -15.12 -3.80 5.73
C ALA A 380 -16.26 -4.38 4.88
N VAL A 381 -16.04 -4.59 3.59
CA VAL A 381 -17.00 -5.23 2.69
C VAL A 381 -17.33 -6.65 3.15
N THR A 382 -16.32 -7.47 3.46
CA THR A 382 -16.49 -8.83 3.98
C THR A 382 -17.29 -8.87 5.28
N ARG A 383 -16.98 -7.96 6.23
CA ARG A 383 -17.76 -7.86 7.49
C ARG A 383 -19.21 -7.46 7.25
N ASN A 384 -19.44 -6.52 6.34
CA ASN A 384 -20.80 -6.08 5.99
C ASN A 384 -21.58 -7.21 5.30
N ALA A 385 -20.93 -8.00 4.45
CA ALA A 385 -21.55 -9.13 3.77
C ALA A 385 -22.07 -10.21 4.75
N TYR A 386 -21.34 -10.43 5.83
CA TYR A 386 -21.71 -11.37 6.89
C TYR A 386 -22.34 -10.71 8.10
N ALA A 387 -22.78 -9.45 8.00
CA ALA A 387 -23.43 -8.75 9.09
C ALA A 387 -24.70 -9.51 9.52
N GLY A 388 -24.70 -10.01 10.76
CA GLY A 388 -25.80 -10.80 11.32
C GLY A 388 -25.74 -12.30 11.01
N ALA A 389 -24.75 -12.79 10.26
CA ALA A 389 -24.51 -14.22 10.11
C ALA A 389 -24.00 -14.81 11.42
N ALA A 390 -24.75 -15.75 12.01
CA ALA A 390 -24.43 -16.32 13.33
C ALA A 390 -23.07 -17.04 13.38
N GLY A 391 -22.59 -17.54 12.25
CA GLY A 391 -21.30 -18.21 12.15
C GLY A 391 -20.13 -17.30 11.82
N PHE A 392 -20.36 -16.00 11.60
CA PHE A 392 -19.28 -15.07 11.31
C PHE A 392 -18.65 -14.55 12.61
N GLY A 393 -17.42 -14.97 12.83
CA GLY A 393 -16.61 -14.62 13.99
C GLY A 393 -15.84 -13.32 13.85
N GLY A 394 -15.62 -12.81 12.63
CA GLY A 394 -14.88 -11.58 12.36
C GLY A 394 -13.79 -11.75 11.29
N VAL A 395 -12.78 -10.90 11.33
CA VAL A 395 -11.67 -10.89 10.36
C VAL A 395 -10.32 -10.98 11.06
N ALA A 396 -9.29 -11.38 10.32
CA ALA A 396 -7.92 -11.41 10.80
C ALA A 396 -6.93 -11.00 9.71
N VAL A 397 -5.81 -10.39 10.10
CA VAL A 397 -4.74 -9.97 9.17
C VAL A 397 -3.46 -10.73 9.48
N HIS A 398 -2.97 -11.48 8.50
CA HIS A 398 -1.78 -12.31 8.62
C HIS A 398 -0.52 -11.44 8.67
N ASP A 399 0.22 -11.66 9.76
CA ASP A 399 1.51 -11.06 10.12
C ASP A 399 1.50 -9.56 10.50
N TYR A 400 1.97 -9.28 11.71
CA TYR A 400 2.16 -7.92 12.23
C TYR A 400 3.19 -7.12 11.42
N ASP A 401 4.33 -7.72 11.04
CA ASP A 401 5.38 -6.98 10.36
C ASP A 401 4.94 -6.60 8.94
N GLY A 402 4.29 -7.50 8.20
CA GLY A 402 3.67 -7.22 6.90
C GLY A 402 2.64 -6.09 7.00
N TYR A 403 1.70 -6.19 7.94
CA TYR A 403 0.66 -5.17 8.11
C TYR A 403 1.23 -3.81 8.54
N ALA A 404 2.20 -3.78 9.45
CA ALA A 404 2.83 -2.54 9.89
C ALA A 404 3.66 -1.85 8.79
N ASN A 405 4.10 -2.60 7.78
CA ASN A 405 4.85 -2.08 6.63
C ASN A 405 4.01 -1.87 5.37
N LEU A 406 2.73 -2.26 5.39
CA LEU A 406 1.84 -2.27 4.24
C LEU A 406 1.63 -0.88 3.61
N ASP A 407 1.78 0.19 4.42
CA ASP A 407 1.65 1.60 4.02
C ASP A 407 2.98 2.33 3.82
N ARG A 408 4.13 1.65 3.80
CA ARG A 408 5.42 2.30 3.46
C ARG A 408 5.56 2.63 1.96
N ARG A 409 4.44 2.96 1.31
CA ARG A 409 4.36 3.58 -0.02
C ARG A 409 3.96 5.04 0.18
N ARG A 410 4.63 5.94 -0.54
CA ARG A 410 4.54 7.42 -0.50
C ARG A 410 5.41 8.11 0.54
N GLY A 411 6.63 7.61 0.69
CA GLY A 411 7.64 8.23 1.52
C GLY A 411 8.16 9.55 0.94
N VAL A 412 8.68 10.40 1.81
CA VAL A 412 9.38 11.64 1.44
C VAL A 412 10.79 11.60 1.98
N ALA A 413 11.78 11.67 1.08
CA ALA A 413 13.19 11.52 1.42
C ALA A 413 14.02 12.66 0.85
N PRO A 414 14.47 13.63 1.64
CA PRO A 414 15.24 14.73 1.09
C PRO A 414 16.75 14.52 1.31
N TRP A 415 17.54 14.92 0.31
CA TRP A 415 18.96 15.19 0.51
C TRP A 415 19.15 16.44 1.35
N MET A 416 19.96 16.30 2.40
CA MET A 416 20.24 17.35 3.38
C MET A 416 21.72 17.69 3.37
N PRO A 417 22.12 18.84 2.80
CA PRO A 417 23.50 19.33 2.88
C PRO A 417 23.95 19.54 4.34
N VAL A 418 25.15 19.06 4.68
CA VAL A 418 25.70 19.19 6.05
C VAL A 418 26.94 20.09 6.15
N SER A 419 27.58 20.44 5.04
CA SER A 419 28.79 21.27 5.00
C SER A 419 28.66 22.52 4.14
N TRP A 420 27.61 22.63 3.33
CA TRP A 420 27.20 23.83 2.59
C TRP A 420 25.68 24.00 2.73
N ASP A 421 25.16 25.22 2.73
CA ASP A 421 23.73 25.53 2.93
C ASP A 421 23.07 24.88 4.16
N GLN A 422 23.86 24.40 5.13
CA GLN A 422 23.39 23.63 6.28
C GLN A 422 22.32 24.36 7.08
N ALA A 423 22.45 25.69 7.24
CA ALA A 423 21.49 26.48 7.99
C ALA A 423 20.09 26.48 7.34
N ALA A 424 20.02 26.62 6.02
CA ALA A 424 18.77 26.58 5.27
C ALA A 424 18.15 25.18 5.28
N ALA A 425 18.98 24.15 5.04
CA ALA A 425 18.54 22.76 5.07
C ALA A 425 18.01 22.35 6.45
N LEU A 426 18.69 22.75 7.53
CA LEU A 426 18.26 22.47 8.90
C LEU A 426 16.97 23.24 9.26
N ALA A 427 16.82 24.49 8.81
CA ALA A 427 15.59 25.25 9.03
C ALA A 427 14.38 24.59 8.33
N SER A 428 14.55 24.18 7.07
CA SER A 428 13.52 23.44 6.32
C SER A 428 13.20 22.09 6.97
N TYR A 429 14.21 21.32 7.39
CA TYR A 429 14.00 20.09 8.16
C TYR A 429 13.17 20.33 9.42
N GLN A 430 13.54 21.34 10.23
CA GLN A 430 12.84 21.63 11.48
C GLN A 430 11.38 22.05 11.27
N ALA A 431 11.10 22.77 10.17
CA ALA A 431 9.74 23.17 9.82
C ALA A 431 8.87 21.99 9.34
N ASN A 432 9.49 21.00 8.67
CA ASN A 432 8.75 19.99 7.91
C ASN A 432 9.01 18.54 8.35
N ALA A 433 9.69 18.32 9.47
CA ALA A 433 10.11 16.98 9.93
C ALA A 433 8.95 15.96 9.93
N ALA A 434 7.74 16.34 10.35
CA ALA A 434 6.59 15.44 10.37
C ALA A 434 6.18 14.90 8.99
N ALA A 435 6.56 15.59 7.91
CA ALA A 435 6.30 15.19 6.53
C ALA A 435 7.33 14.20 5.97
N LEU A 436 8.41 13.89 6.71
CA LEU A 436 9.59 13.16 6.21
C LEU A 436 9.69 11.73 6.77
N ASP A 437 10.22 10.82 5.95
CA ASP A 437 10.37 9.40 6.27
C ASP A 437 11.85 8.99 6.34
N ASP A 438 12.59 9.20 5.25
CA ASP A 438 14.03 9.00 5.20
C ASP A 438 14.73 10.37 5.20
N ILE A 439 15.90 10.49 5.82
CA ILE A 439 16.78 11.67 5.67
C ILE A 439 18.08 11.20 5.03
N LEU A 440 18.55 11.96 4.03
CA LEU A 440 19.77 11.66 3.27
C LEU A 440 20.85 12.73 3.54
N PRO A 441 21.55 12.73 4.69
CA PRO A 441 22.61 13.70 4.95
C PRO A 441 23.74 13.55 3.94
N PHE A 442 24.09 14.62 3.23
CA PHE A 442 25.17 14.61 2.22
C PHE A 442 26.54 14.65 2.89
N GLN A 443 26.95 13.51 3.46
CA GLN A 443 27.86 13.45 4.61
C GLN A 443 29.29 13.04 4.26
N TYR A 444 29.47 12.22 3.22
CA TYR A 444 30.77 11.63 2.89
C TYR A 444 31.12 11.81 1.42
N GLU A 445 32.42 11.87 1.16
CA GLU A 445 32.98 11.70 -0.19
C GLU A 445 33.98 10.55 -0.22
N LEU A 446 34.13 9.94 -1.40
CA LEU A 446 35.23 9.01 -1.66
C LEU A 446 36.57 9.74 -1.63
N SER A 447 37.52 9.20 -0.88
CA SER A 447 38.90 9.70 -0.85
C SER A 447 39.49 9.80 -2.26
N ALA A 448 40.20 10.90 -2.54
CA ALA A 448 40.93 11.07 -3.80
C ALA A 448 42.04 10.02 -4.00
N ALA A 449 42.45 9.30 -2.95
CA ALA A 449 43.38 8.18 -3.05
C ALA A 449 42.75 6.92 -3.66
N ALA A 450 41.41 6.85 -3.75
CA ALA A 450 40.65 5.72 -4.28
C ALA A 450 41.00 4.37 -3.61
N ASP A 451 41.35 4.39 -2.33
CA ASP A 451 41.76 3.23 -1.53
C ASP A 451 40.60 2.59 -0.73
N GLY A 452 39.36 3.01 -1.01
CA GLY A 452 38.15 2.57 -0.31
C GLY A 452 37.82 3.38 0.96
N SER A 453 38.64 4.36 1.33
CA SER A 453 38.36 5.24 2.47
C SER A 453 37.35 6.35 2.17
N LEU A 454 36.66 6.81 3.23
CA LEU A 454 35.69 7.91 3.19
C LEU A 454 36.26 9.15 3.88
N LEU A 455 35.99 10.33 3.30
CA LEU A 455 36.22 11.62 3.93
C LEU A 455 34.87 12.22 4.34
N ALA A 456 34.75 12.62 5.60
CA ALA A 456 33.57 13.31 6.08
C ALA A 456 33.58 14.76 5.62
N LEU A 457 32.52 15.19 4.93
CA LEU A 457 32.37 16.55 4.41
C LEU A 457 32.16 17.58 5.55
N ALA A 458 31.54 17.14 6.65
CA ALA A 458 31.46 17.83 7.93
C ALA A 458 31.53 16.82 9.08
N PRO A 459 31.85 17.22 10.32
CA PRO A 459 31.70 16.34 11.49
C PRO A 459 30.25 15.86 11.64
N VAL A 460 30.06 14.56 11.86
CA VAL A 460 28.73 13.99 12.14
C VAL A 460 28.17 14.57 13.43
N ASN A 461 26.96 15.13 13.37
CA ASN A 461 26.28 15.65 14.55
C ASN A 461 25.40 14.56 15.19
N ALA A 462 25.95 13.83 16.17
CA ALA A 462 25.24 12.76 16.87
C ALA A 462 23.94 13.23 17.57
N GLY A 463 23.88 14.49 18.01
CA GLY A 463 22.67 15.07 18.59
C GLY A 463 21.55 15.20 17.56
N LEU A 464 21.88 15.66 16.35
CA LEU A 464 20.92 15.76 15.25
C LEU A 464 20.45 14.38 14.77
N VAL A 465 21.36 13.41 14.66
CA VAL A 465 21.02 12.01 14.34
C VAL A 465 20.04 11.44 15.37
N SER A 466 20.31 11.66 16.66
CA SER A 466 19.41 11.21 17.73
C SER A 466 18.04 11.88 17.67
N GLN A 467 18.01 13.18 17.33
CA GLN A 467 16.75 13.92 17.14
C GLN A 467 15.95 13.38 15.95
N MET A 468 16.60 13.09 14.83
CA MET A 468 15.96 12.54 13.64
C MET A 468 15.35 11.16 13.90
N HIS A 469 16.07 10.26 14.59
CA HIS A 469 15.50 8.98 15.02
C HIS A 469 14.33 9.16 16.00
N ALA A 470 14.41 10.13 16.92
CA ALA A 470 13.30 10.42 17.84
C ALA A 470 12.05 10.94 17.12
N ASN A 471 12.22 11.55 15.95
CA ASN A 471 11.13 11.95 15.05
C ASN A 471 10.68 10.80 14.12
N GLY A 472 11.24 9.60 14.26
CA GLY A 472 10.86 8.42 13.50
C GLY A 472 11.50 8.28 12.13
N HIS A 473 12.49 9.12 11.78
CA HIS A 473 13.13 9.04 10.46
C HIS A 473 14.16 7.91 10.39
N LEU A 474 14.28 7.32 9.20
CA LEU A 474 15.43 6.50 8.83
C LEU A 474 16.55 7.36 8.27
N ILE A 475 17.80 7.10 8.65
CA ILE A 475 18.94 7.94 8.26
C ILE A 475 19.92 7.18 7.36
N PHE A 476 20.12 7.72 6.16
CA PHE A 476 20.98 7.17 5.11
C PHE A 476 21.99 8.23 4.67
N PRO A 477 23.16 8.35 5.32
CA PRO A 477 24.15 9.31 4.85
C PRO A 477 24.59 8.97 3.42
N THR A 478 24.60 9.99 2.57
CA THR A 478 25.01 9.89 1.17
C THR A 478 26.53 9.93 1.06
N ILE A 479 27.06 9.04 0.21
CA ILE A 479 28.45 9.03 -0.23
C ILE A 479 28.51 9.47 -1.68
N THR A 480 29.18 10.59 -1.94
CA THR A 480 29.45 11.04 -3.31
C THR A 480 30.84 10.63 -3.79
N ASN A 481 31.00 10.47 -5.10
CA ASN A 481 32.32 10.38 -5.74
C ASN A 481 32.86 11.73 -6.25
N GLN A 482 32.20 12.86 -5.92
CA GLN A 482 32.56 14.19 -6.42
C GLN A 482 32.61 14.24 -7.96
N PHE A 483 31.73 13.47 -8.61
CA PHE A 483 31.69 13.27 -10.06
C PHE A 483 32.97 12.71 -10.70
N ASP A 484 33.91 12.15 -9.91
CA ASP A 484 35.13 11.54 -10.39
C ASP A 484 34.95 10.02 -10.56
N PRO A 485 34.72 9.51 -11.79
CA PRO A 485 34.50 8.08 -12.01
C PRO A 485 35.74 7.23 -11.76
N ALA A 486 36.96 7.80 -11.81
CA ALA A 486 38.18 7.02 -11.59
C ALA A 486 38.29 6.53 -10.14
N ARG A 487 37.75 7.30 -9.18
CA ARG A 487 37.68 6.88 -7.77
C ARG A 487 36.83 5.63 -7.61
N VAL A 488 35.64 5.63 -8.20
CA VAL A 488 34.72 4.49 -8.14
C VAL A 488 35.31 3.31 -8.88
N SER A 489 35.76 3.51 -10.12
CA SER A 489 36.33 2.46 -10.99
C SER A 489 37.48 1.71 -10.33
N THR A 490 38.40 2.42 -9.67
CA THR A 490 39.53 1.81 -8.96
C THR A 490 39.07 0.90 -7.83
N ILE A 491 38.07 1.34 -7.05
CA ILE A 491 37.55 0.60 -5.89
C ILE A 491 36.76 -0.63 -6.37
N ILE A 492 35.81 -0.46 -7.29
CA ILE A 492 34.88 -1.53 -7.68
C ILE A 492 35.54 -2.63 -8.51
N ASN A 493 36.62 -2.32 -9.26
CA ASN A 493 37.37 -3.31 -10.04
C ASN A 493 38.37 -4.13 -9.21
N SER A 494 38.49 -3.90 -7.90
CA SER A 494 39.37 -4.67 -7.02
C SER A 494 38.58 -5.29 -5.87
N ALA A 495 38.55 -6.63 -5.79
CA ALA A 495 37.83 -7.33 -4.73
C ALA A 495 38.30 -6.95 -3.32
N SER A 496 39.60 -6.71 -3.13
CA SER A 496 40.11 -6.27 -1.83
C SER A 496 39.70 -4.84 -1.49
N LEU A 497 39.65 -3.93 -2.47
CA LEU A 497 39.22 -2.55 -2.24
C LEU A 497 37.70 -2.46 -2.05
N ARG A 498 36.90 -3.24 -2.78
CA ARG A 498 35.45 -3.37 -2.52
C ARG A 498 35.19 -3.77 -1.07
N GLN A 499 35.86 -4.83 -0.60
CA GLN A 499 35.68 -5.30 0.76
C GLN A 499 36.17 -4.27 1.79
N ALA A 500 37.33 -3.64 1.59
CA ALA A 500 37.81 -2.58 2.48
C ALA A 500 36.84 -1.39 2.55
N HIS A 501 36.24 -1.03 1.41
CA HIS A 501 35.27 0.04 1.30
C HIS A 501 33.95 -0.31 2.02
N ILE A 502 33.41 -1.52 1.80
CA ILE A 502 32.22 -2.03 2.51
C ILE A 502 32.44 -2.01 4.02
N GLN A 503 33.61 -2.44 4.51
CA GLN A 503 33.93 -2.37 5.94
C GLN A 503 34.03 -0.94 6.47
N THR A 504 34.52 -0.01 5.66
CA THR A 504 34.57 1.42 6.00
C THR A 504 33.16 2.00 6.14
N ILE A 505 32.25 1.67 5.21
CA ILE A 505 30.84 2.07 5.27
C ILE A 505 30.19 1.51 6.54
N LEU A 506 30.32 0.20 6.79
CA LEU A 506 29.77 -0.45 7.98
C LEU A 506 30.29 0.18 9.28
N ALA A 507 31.58 0.55 9.32
CA ALA A 507 32.15 1.23 10.48
C ALA A 507 31.49 2.58 10.74
N GLN A 508 31.18 3.37 9.70
CA GLN A 508 30.45 4.64 9.86
C GLN A 508 29.01 4.42 10.31
N ILE A 509 28.30 3.47 9.70
CA ILE A 509 26.93 3.09 10.08
C ILE A 509 26.86 2.73 11.57
N ASN A 510 27.76 1.85 12.02
CA ASN A 510 27.77 1.36 13.39
C ASN A 510 28.24 2.41 14.40
N ALA A 511 29.17 3.29 14.02
CA ALA A 511 29.67 4.33 14.92
C ALA A 511 28.61 5.39 15.26
N TRP A 512 27.74 5.71 14.30
CA TRP A 512 26.77 6.81 14.44
C TRP A 512 25.33 6.35 14.52
N GLY A 513 25.07 5.05 14.39
CA GLY A 513 23.75 4.47 14.52
C GLY A 513 22.85 4.69 13.30
N PHE A 514 23.42 4.93 12.11
CA PHE A 514 22.64 5.09 10.88
C PHE A 514 21.84 3.82 10.53
N ASP A 515 20.72 3.96 9.81
CA ASP A 515 19.87 2.83 9.40
C ASP A 515 20.36 2.16 8.12
N GLY A 516 21.16 2.86 7.35
CA GLY A 516 21.68 2.39 6.08
C GLY A 516 22.72 3.34 5.50
N ILE A 517 22.95 3.21 4.19
CA ILE A 517 23.78 4.11 3.41
C ILE A 517 23.09 4.46 2.10
N ASP A 518 23.30 5.68 1.59
CA ASP A 518 22.91 6.09 0.25
C ASP A 518 24.16 6.21 -0.64
N ILE A 519 24.19 5.44 -1.73
CA ILE A 519 25.30 5.44 -2.70
C ILE A 519 24.94 6.37 -3.86
N ASP A 520 25.66 7.49 -3.95
CA ASP A 520 25.49 8.50 -4.98
C ASP A 520 26.77 8.58 -5.84
N TYR A 521 26.99 7.51 -6.59
CA TYR A 521 28.17 7.36 -7.46
C TYR A 521 27.79 7.67 -8.90
N GLU A 522 28.21 8.85 -9.34
CA GLU A 522 27.78 9.46 -10.59
C GLU A 522 28.88 9.46 -11.66
N SER A 523 28.48 9.73 -12.91
CA SER A 523 29.39 9.83 -14.06
C SER A 523 30.27 8.59 -14.33
N LEU A 524 29.85 7.42 -13.85
CA LEU A 524 30.56 6.13 -13.95
C LEU A 524 30.96 5.77 -15.39
N TYR A 525 32.01 4.96 -15.53
CA TYR A 525 32.39 4.42 -16.82
C TYR A 525 31.43 3.31 -17.25
N ALA A 526 30.94 3.34 -18.49
CA ALA A 526 30.03 2.31 -19.01
C ALA A 526 30.60 0.88 -18.88
N GLY A 527 31.93 0.74 -19.01
CA GLY A 527 32.63 -0.54 -18.85
C GLY A 527 32.62 -1.10 -17.43
N ASP A 528 32.25 -0.30 -16.42
CA ASP A 528 32.21 -0.70 -15.02
C ASP A 528 30.85 -1.28 -14.60
N ARG A 529 29.89 -1.42 -15.51
CA ARG A 529 28.51 -1.87 -15.23
C ARG A 529 28.42 -3.11 -14.33
N ASP A 530 29.12 -4.19 -14.72
CA ASP A 530 29.08 -5.46 -13.99
C ASP A 530 29.84 -5.36 -12.65
N ALA A 531 30.93 -4.59 -12.62
CA ALA A 531 31.72 -4.36 -11.41
C ALA A 531 30.93 -3.53 -10.39
N PHE A 532 30.17 -2.53 -10.84
CA PHE A 532 29.31 -1.71 -9.99
C PHE A 532 28.14 -2.54 -9.43
N THR A 533 27.50 -3.36 -10.27
CA THR A 533 26.47 -4.31 -9.82
C THR A 533 27.03 -5.29 -8.78
N THR A 534 28.25 -5.80 -8.99
CA THR A 534 28.94 -6.70 -8.04
C THR A 534 29.20 -6.01 -6.71
N PHE A 535 29.69 -4.77 -6.74
CA PHE A 535 29.89 -3.97 -5.53
C PHE A 535 28.59 -3.75 -4.76
N MET A 536 27.52 -3.34 -5.44
CA MET A 536 26.22 -3.11 -4.78
C MET A 536 25.63 -4.39 -4.19
N THR A 537 25.82 -5.54 -4.86
CA THR A 537 25.39 -6.85 -4.34
C THR A 537 26.16 -7.25 -3.08
N GLU A 538 27.48 -7.08 -3.07
CA GLU A 538 28.34 -7.36 -1.91
C GLU A 538 28.03 -6.42 -0.72
N LEU A 539 27.76 -5.14 -1.02
CA LEU A 539 27.37 -4.13 -0.04
C LEU A 539 26.02 -4.47 0.59
N ALA A 540 24.98 -4.71 -0.22
CA ALA A 540 23.65 -5.09 0.24
C ALA A 540 23.68 -6.32 1.15
N SER A 541 24.33 -7.39 0.70
CA SER A 541 24.48 -8.63 1.50
C SER A 541 25.12 -8.36 2.87
N SER A 542 26.12 -7.47 2.93
CA SER A 542 26.83 -7.14 4.17
C SER A 542 26.01 -6.26 5.12
N LEU A 543 25.20 -5.34 4.58
CA LEU A 543 24.34 -4.44 5.35
C LEU A 543 23.09 -5.19 5.85
N HIS A 544 22.43 -5.97 4.98
CA HIS A 544 21.27 -6.79 5.36
C HIS A 544 21.62 -7.80 6.45
N GLY A 545 22.83 -8.38 6.43
CA GLY A 545 23.35 -9.25 7.48
C GLY A 545 23.46 -8.59 8.87
N GLN A 546 23.36 -7.26 8.96
CA GLN A 546 23.33 -6.47 10.20
C GLN A 546 21.99 -5.75 10.41
N GLY A 547 20.95 -6.09 9.63
CA GLY A 547 19.65 -5.42 9.68
C GLY A 547 19.69 -3.97 9.18
N LYS A 548 20.68 -3.62 8.35
CA LYS A 548 20.86 -2.29 7.74
C LYS A 548 20.39 -2.30 6.29
N ARG A 549 20.09 -1.11 5.75
CA ARG A 549 19.49 -0.93 4.42
C ARG A 549 20.45 -0.26 3.44
N VAL A 550 20.24 -0.49 2.15
CA VAL A 550 20.97 0.16 1.05
C VAL A 550 20.03 1.02 0.22
N SER A 551 20.40 2.28 0.07
CA SER A 551 19.82 3.23 -0.86
C SER A 551 20.80 3.52 -1.98
N ILE A 552 20.30 3.74 -3.19
CA ILE A 552 21.10 4.14 -4.35
C ILE A 552 20.44 5.31 -5.07
N ALA A 553 21.25 6.30 -5.45
CA ALA A 553 20.89 7.32 -6.42
C ALA A 553 21.35 6.88 -7.83
N VAL A 554 20.44 6.92 -8.80
CA VAL A 554 20.72 6.55 -10.20
C VAL A 554 20.34 7.65 -11.17
N HIS A 555 21.09 7.73 -12.27
CA HIS A 555 20.74 8.64 -13.36
C HIS A 555 19.44 8.18 -14.03
N PRO A 556 18.59 9.11 -14.47
CA PRO A 556 17.37 8.80 -15.19
C PRO A 556 17.70 8.21 -16.57
N LYS A 557 16.94 7.20 -16.99
CA LYS A 557 16.98 6.65 -18.35
C LYS A 557 15.64 6.04 -18.73
N THR A 558 15.36 6.02 -20.03
CA THR A 558 14.10 5.52 -20.62
C THR A 558 14.26 4.16 -21.29
N SER A 559 15.47 3.59 -21.24
CA SER A 559 15.81 2.30 -21.80
C SER A 559 17.17 1.82 -21.28
N GLU A 560 17.44 0.53 -21.46
CA GLU A 560 18.76 -0.07 -21.23
C GLU A 560 19.55 -0.16 -22.56
N PRO A 561 20.85 0.18 -22.62
CA PRO A 561 21.71 0.58 -21.51
C PRO A 561 21.68 2.07 -21.15
N GLY A 562 20.84 2.90 -21.76
CA GLY A 562 20.89 4.36 -21.62
C GLY A 562 21.86 5.00 -22.62
N THR A 563 21.90 6.34 -22.62
CA THR A 563 22.44 7.13 -23.76
C THR A 563 23.88 7.61 -23.58
N TRP A 564 24.42 7.55 -22.37
CA TRP A 564 25.79 7.96 -22.07
C TRP A 564 26.38 7.17 -20.89
N SER A 565 27.67 7.38 -20.60
CA SER A 565 28.45 6.50 -19.75
C SER A 565 27.87 6.23 -18.35
N GLY A 566 27.35 7.26 -17.67
CA GLY A 566 26.78 7.16 -16.32
C GLY A 566 25.62 6.15 -16.22
N PRO A 567 24.48 6.38 -16.89
CA PRO A 567 23.35 5.45 -16.88
C PRO A 567 23.69 4.07 -17.47
N GLN A 568 24.68 3.98 -18.38
CA GLN A 568 25.19 2.71 -18.91
C GLN A 568 25.86 1.82 -17.87
N ALA A 569 26.45 2.41 -16.83
CA ALA A 569 27.03 1.65 -15.72
C ALA A 569 25.98 1.17 -14.70
N GLN A 570 24.77 1.74 -14.71
CA GLN A 570 23.76 1.50 -13.68
C GLN A 570 22.69 0.52 -14.18
N ASP A 571 22.87 -0.78 -13.98
CA ASP A 571 21.91 -1.80 -14.37
C ASP A 571 20.65 -1.76 -13.50
N TYR A 572 19.53 -1.20 -14.00
CA TYR A 572 18.34 -1.00 -13.17
C TYR A 572 17.77 -2.33 -12.64
N ALA A 573 17.66 -3.34 -13.51
CA ALA A 573 17.11 -4.63 -13.12
C ALA A 573 18.00 -5.37 -12.12
N ALA A 574 19.32 -5.29 -12.26
CA ALA A 574 20.23 -5.95 -11.31
C ALA A 574 20.35 -5.20 -9.98
N LEU A 575 20.42 -3.86 -10.03
CA LEU A 575 20.50 -3.02 -8.84
C LEU A 575 19.19 -3.04 -8.04
N GLY A 576 18.04 -2.96 -8.71
CA GLY A 576 16.71 -3.02 -8.09
C GLY A 576 16.41 -4.33 -7.34
N ARG A 577 17.14 -5.42 -7.63
CA ARG A 577 17.01 -6.69 -6.91
C ARG A 577 17.76 -6.72 -5.57
N VAL A 578 18.70 -5.80 -5.34
CA VAL A 578 19.60 -5.86 -4.18
C VAL A 578 19.44 -4.70 -3.22
N VAL A 579 18.84 -3.59 -3.62
CA VAL A 579 18.69 -2.39 -2.77
C VAL A 579 17.31 -2.31 -2.11
N ASP A 580 17.20 -1.49 -1.06
CA ASP A 580 15.96 -1.20 -0.34
C ASP A 580 15.29 0.10 -0.79
N ARG A 581 16.05 0.99 -1.45
CA ARG A 581 15.59 2.28 -2.00
C ARG A 581 16.28 2.52 -3.34
N PHE A 582 15.48 2.73 -4.38
CA PHE A 582 15.93 2.98 -5.74
C PHE A 582 15.54 4.40 -6.15
N ARG A 583 16.44 5.37 -5.94
CA ARG A 583 16.15 6.80 -6.11
C ARG A 583 16.61 7.26 -7.49
N ILE A 584 15.65 7.62 -8.33
CA ILE A 584 15.95 8.03 -9.69
C ILE A 584 16.03 9.55 -9.71
N MET A 585 17.18 10.11 -10.10
CA MET A 585 17.41 11.55 -10.16
C MET A 585 16.75 12.17 -11.40
N VAL A 586 15.41 12.15 -11.45
CA VAL A 586 14.60 12.66 -12.57
C VAL A 586 14.56 14.19 -12.57
N TYR A 587 15.74 14.79 -12.72
CA TYR A 587 15.98 16.22 -12.85
C TYR A 587 17.29 16.46 -13.60
N ASP A 588 17.67 17.72 -13.79
CA ASP A 588 18.78 18.15 -14.64
C ASP A 588 18.67 17.69 -16.11
N TYR A 589 17.44 17.67 -16.64
CA TYR A 589 17.19 17.57 -18.08
C TYR A 589 17.87 18.73 -18.83
N HIS A 590 17.76 19.94 -18.26
CA HIS A 590 18.67 21.06 -18.47
C HIS A 590 19.41 21.37 -17.16
N TRP A 591 20.72 21.59 -17.23
CA TRP A 591 21.62 21.81 -16.10
C TRP A 591 22.49 23.06 -16.31
N SER A 592 23.33 23.39 -15.32
CA SER A 592 24.10 24.65 -15.29
C SER A 592 24.98 24.95 -16.51
N THR A 593 25.39 23.96 -17.29
CA THR A 593 26.18 24.17 -18.52
C THR A 593 25.48 23.70 -19.79
N SER A 594 24.17 23.42 -19.74
CA SER A 594 23.35 23.20 -20.93
C SER A 594 22.74 24.52 -21.41
N PRO A 595 22.11 24.56 -22.60
CA PRO A 595 21.12 25.60 -22.91
C PRO A 595 20.04 25.67 -21.83
N ALA A 596 19.45 26.86 -21.65
CA ALA A 596 18.30 27.07 -20.79
C ALA A 596 17.12 26.16 -21.16
N GLY A 597 16.35 25.76 -20.15
CA GLY A 597 15.18 24.94 -20.32
C GLY A 597 14.72 24.30 -19.01
N PRO A 598 13.65 23.49 -19.08
CA PRO A 598 13.08 22.83 -17.91
C PRO A 598 14.03 21.86 -17.22
N LEU A 599 13.90 21.78 -15.90
CA LEU A 599 14.75 20.94 -15.07
C LEU A 599 14.32 19.47 -15.14
N ALA A 600 13.03 19.18 -15.23
CA ALA A 600 12.54 17.80 -15.14
C ALA A 600 11.25 17.53 -15.91
N PRO A 601 11.12 17.83 -17.23
CA PRO A 601 9.85 17.82 -17.96
C PRO A 601 8.91 16.68 -17.60
N LEU A 602 7.61 16.96 -17.43
CA LEU A 602 6.68 15.95 -16.93
C LEU A 602 6.60 14.72 -17.85
N ALA A 603 6.52 14.91 -19.16
CA ALA A 603 6.50 13.81 -20.14
C ALA A 603 7.79 12.98 -20.11
N TRP A 604 8.95 13.61 -19.91
CA TRP A 604 10.20 12.86 -19.76
C TRP A 604 10.25 12.09 -18.44
N SER A 605 9.67 12.67 -17.38
CA SER A 605 9.52 11.99 -16.10
C SER A 605 8.66 10.72 -16.22
N GLU A 606 7.57 10.79 -17.01
CA GLU A 606 6.72 9.64 -17.37
C GLU A 606 7.53 8.58 -18.15
N ASP A 607 8.25 8.97 -19.21
CA ASP A 607 9.08 8.02 -19.99
C ASP A 607 10.12 7.29 -19.12
N VAL A 608 10.71 7.99 -18.13
CA VAL A 608 11.67 7.39 -17.19
C VAL A 608 10.97 6.42 -16.24
N LEU A 609 9.79 6.77 -15.73
CA LEU A 609 9.02 5.91 -14.84
C LEU A 609 8.45 4.69 -15.56
N ASP A 610 7.94 4.83 -16.79
CA ASP A 610 7.49 3.74 -17.67
C ASP A 610 8.58 2.67 -17.81
N PHE A 611 9.81 3.10 -18.07
CA PHE A 611 10.94 2.19 -18.12
C PHE A 611 11.25 1.61 -16.73
N ALA A 612 11.36 2.46 -15.70
CA ALA A 612 11.79 2.02 -14.37
C ALA A 612 10.87 0.95 -13.77
N VAL A 613 9.55 1.15 -13.78
CA VAL A 613 8.58 0.17 -13.24
C VAL A 613 8.54 -1.13 -14.02
N SER A 614 9.00 -1.14 -15.29
CA SER A 614 9.09 -2.36 -16.09
C SER A 614 10.24 -3.28 -15.67
N VAL A 615 11.22 -2.78 -14.91
CA VAL A 615 12.45 -3.52 -14.56
C VAL A 615 12.82 -3.47 -13.07
N VAL A 616 12.24 -2.56 -12.29
CA VAL A 616 12.39 -2.42 -10.84
C VAL A 616 11.01 -2.47 -10.20
N ASP A 617 10.89 -3.14 -9.05
CA ASP A 617 9.66 -3.15 -8.25
C ASP A 617 9.25 -1.71 -7.90
N PRO A 618 8.04 -1.24 -8.28
CA PRO A 618 7.54 0.08 -7.93
C PRO A 618 7.66 0.43 -6.44
N ALA A 619 7.49 -0.57 -5.56
CA ALA A 619 7.60 -0.40 -4.11
C ALA A 619 9.02 -0.03 -3.63
N LEU A 620 10.03 -0.09 -4.50
CA LEU A 620 11.40 0.36 -4.23
C LEU A 620 11.72 1.72 -4.87
N ILE A 621 10.93 2.20 -5.83
CA ILE A 621 11.26 3.38 -6.64
C ILE A 621 10.90 4.68 -5.92
N TRP A 622 11.83 5.64 -5.94
CA TRP A 622 11.61 7.00 -5.46
C TRP A 622 11.89 8.00 -6.57
N LEU A 623 10.89 8.81 -6.90
CA LEU A 623 10.99 9.83 -7.94
C LEU A 623 11.76 11.04 -7.45
N GLY A 624 12.88 11.36 -8.08
CA GLY A 624 13.65 12.57 -7.85
C GLY A 624 12.83 13.83 -8.17
N VAL A 625 12.78 14.78 -7.23
CA VAL A 625 12.09 16.06 -7.39
C VAL A 625 13.05 17.20 -7.02
N PRO A 626 13.34 18.12 -7.95
CA PRO A 626 14.19 19.26 -7.68
C PRO A 626 13.40 20.34 -6.91
N PHE A 627 14.03 20.95 -5.92
CA PHE A 627 13.52 22.07 -5.12
C PHE A 627 14.24 23.39 -5.46
N TYR A 628 14.94 23.43 -6.59
CA TYR A 628 15.75 24.56 -7.04
C TYR A 628 15.35 24.97 -8.47
N GLY A 629 16.04 25.99 -8.99
CA GLY A 629 15.99 26.40 -10.38
C GLY A 629 17.36 26.82 -10.90
N TYR A 630 17.42 27.29 -12.14
CA TYR A 630 18.55 28.07 -12.61
C TYR A 630 18.12 29.32 -13.36
N ASP A 631 19.02 30.30 -13.35
CA ASP A 631 18.98 31.49 -14.19
C ASP A 631 20.11 31.42 -15.22
N TRP A 632 19.75 31.28 -16.50
CA TRP A 632 20.70 31.15 -17.60
C TRP A 632 20.95 32.44 -18.34
N VAL A 633 22.21 32.67 -18.71
CA VAL A 633 22.59 33.47 -19.88
C VAL A 633 23.21 32.55 -20.93
N GLY A 634 22.44 32.26 -21.99
CA GLY A 634 22.86 31.32 -23.03
C GLY A 634 22.97 29.89 -22.50
N SER A 635 24.19 29.40 -22.31
CA SER A 635 24.46 28.05 -21.76
C SER A 635 25.20 28.07 -20.42
N SER A 636 25.04 29.17 -19.67
CA SER A 636 25.61 29.37 -18.34
C SER A 636 24.49 29.65 -17.35
N GLY A 637 24.06 28.62 -16.64
CA GLY A 637 23.04 28.65 -15.61
C GLY A 637 23.62 28.82 -14.20
N GLU A 638 23.14 29.82 -13.48
CA GLU A 638 23.36 29.99 -12.04
C GLU A 638 22.27 29.24 -11.27
N ALA A 639 22.64 28.34 -10.35
CA ALA A 639 21.64 27.67 -9.50
C ALA A 639 21.01 28.67 -8.53
N ILE A 640 19.68 28.65 -8.43
CA ILE A 640 18.92 29.58 -7.60
C ILE A 640 17.86 28.85 -6.79
N THR A 641 17.51 29.42 -5.64
CA THR A 641 16.37 29.02 -4.83
C THR A 641 15.06 29.59 -5.39
N TRP A 642 13.93 29.05 -4.97
CA TRP A 642 12.61 29.63 -5.28
C TRP A 642 12.51 31.10 -4.85
N THR A 643 13.04 31.44 -3.67
CA THR A 643 13.02 32.82 -3.16
C THR A 643 13.79 33.77 -4.07
N GLU A 644 14.95 33.34 -4.58
CA GLU A 644 15.75 34.13 -5.52
C GLU A 644 15.07 34.26 -6.88
N ALA A 645 14.43 33.19 -7.39
CA ALA A 645 13.64 33.24 -8.61
C ALA A 645 12.52 34.28 -8.50
N MET A 646 11.75 34.26 -7.41
CA MET A 646 10.68 35.22 -7.16
C MET A 646 11.21 36.65 -7.00
N ALA A 647 12.36 36.85 -6.37
CA ALA A 647 12.99 38.16 -6.27
C ALA A 647 13.44 38.71 -7.64
N ARG A 648 13.96 37.85 -8.53
CA ARG A 648 14.34 38.22 -9.90
C ARG A 648 13.11 38.54 -10.75
N LEU A 649 12.07 37.71 -10.70
CA LEU A 649 10.78 37.97 -11.34
C LEU A 649 10.24 39.36 -10.95
N ALA A 650 10.23 39.62 -9.65
CA ALA A 650 9.76 40.86 -9.05
C ALA A 650 10.55 42.09 -9.52
N SER A 651 11.88 42.04 -9.33
CA SER A 651 12.76 43.19 -9.59
C SER A 651 12.85 43.58 -11.07
N HIS A 652 12.58 42.64 -11.98
CA HIS A 652 12.61 42.86 -13.42
C HIS A 652 11.22 43.08 -14.04
N GLY A 653 10.14 42.96 -13.26
CA GLY A 653 8.77 43.07 -13.79
C GLY A 653 8.51 42.05 -14.89
N ALA A 654 9.13 40.87 -14.79
CA ALA A 654 8.98 39.80 -15.77
C ALA A 654 7.65 39.07 -15.58
N THR A 655 7.19 38.38 -16.62
CA THR A 655 5.92 37.63 -16.61
C THR A 655 6.21 36.16 -16.43
N LEU A 656 5.58 35.55 -15.44
CA LEU A 656 5.68 34.11 -15.17
C LEU A 656 4.92 33.31 -16.24
N GLN A 657 5.48 32.17 -16.63
CA GLN A 657 4.97 31.28 -17.68
C GLN A 657 5.00 29.83 -17.18
N TRP A 658 4.05 29.01 -17.63
CA TRP A 658 4.02 27.55 -17.38
C TRP A 658 3.82 26.73 -18.67
N GLN A 659 3.82 27.41 -19.82
CA GLN A 659 3.67 26.79 -21.13
C GLN A 659 5.03 26.70 -21.83
N ASP A 660 5.21 25.64 -22.61
CA ASP A 660 6.32 25.51 -23.54
C ASP A 660 6.31 26.64 -24.58
N ALA A 661 7.46 26.94 -25.19
CA ALA A 661 7.56 27.96 -26.25
C ALA A 661 6.68 27.65 -27.49
N ASP A 662 6.24 26.40 -27.64
CA ASP A 662 5.29 25.94 -28.66
C ASP A 662 3.81 26.01 -28.23
N GLY A 663 3.53 26.38 -26.98
CA GLY A 663 2.20 26.50 -26.40
C GLY A 663 1.56 25.19 -25.92
N SER A 664 2.29 24.07 -25.90
CA SER A 664 1.75 22.76 -25.53
C SER A 664 1.50 22.58 -24.02
N GLY A 665 2.30 23.24 -23.19
CA GLY A 665 2.17 23.20 -21.72
C GLY A 665 2.41 21.81 -21.12
N HIS A 666 3.29 21.03 -21.75
CA HIS A 666 3.64 19.67 -21.33
C HIS A 666 4.67 19.65 -20.19
N VAL A 667 5.49 20.70 -20.08
CA VAL A 667 6.60 20.73 -19.12
C VAL A 667 6.15 20.89 -17.66
N LYS A 668 5.05 21.62 -17.40
CA LYS A 668 4.47 21.83 -16.05
C LYS A 668 5.49 22.34 -15.02
N GLU A 669 6.32 23.30 -15.43
CA GLU A 669 7.33 23.98 -14.60
C GLU A 669 7.26 25.50 -14.85
N PRO A 670 7.37 26.34 -13.81
CA PRO A 670 7.38 27.79 -13.97
C PRO A 670 8.69 28.29 -14.58
N TRP A 671 8.57 29.27 -15.47
CA TRP A 671 9.71 29.98 -16.04
C TRP A 671 9.39 31.43 -16.40
N PHE A 672 10.42 32.25 -16.54
CA PHE A 672 10.31 33.61 -17.05
C PHE A 672 11.62 34.07 -17.69
N SER A 673 11.57 35.17 -18.44
CA SER A 673 12.76 35.76 -19.04
C SER A 673 12.87 37.26 -18.72
N TYR A 674 14.11 37.75 -18.60
CA TYR A 674 14.39 39.17 -18.48
C TYR A 674 15.72 39.52 -19.16
N GLY A 675 15.72 40.50 -20.07
CA GLY A 675 16.91 40.81 -20.85
C GLY A 675 17.41 39.60 -21.66
N ALA A 676 18.63 39.13 -21.37
CA ALA A 676 19.22 37.93 -21.98
C ALA A 676 19.11 36.68 -21.07
N HIS A 677 18.39 36.80 -19.95
CA HIS A 677 18.24 35.77 -18.95
C HIS A 677 16.97 34.94 -19.17
N GLU A 678 17.07 33.65 -18.93
CA GLU A 678 15.95 32.72 -18.90
C GLU A 678 16.02 31.90 -17.61
N VAL A 679 14.95 31.94 -16.82
CA VAL A 679 14.88 31.35 -15.49
C VAL A 679 13.85 30.24 -15.48
N TRP A 680 14.25 29.04 -15.08
CA TRP A 680 13.35 27.91 -14.82
C TRP A 680 13.54 27.44 -13.38
N PHE A 681 12.45 27.11 -12.69
CA PHE A 681 12.52 26.70 -11.28
C PHE A 681 11.35 25.78 -10.92
N PHE A 682 11.37 25.23 -9.70
CA PHE A 682 10.27 24.44 -9.16
C PHE A 682 9.47 25.24 -8.12
N ASP A 683 8.15 25.29 -8.32
CA ASP A 683 7.18 25.80 -7.35
C ASP A 683 6.33 24.64 -6.77
N GLY A 684 5.41 24.96 -5.87
CA GLY A 684 4.51 23.96 -5.30
C GLY A 684 3.65 23.22 -6.33
N LEU A 685 3.31 23.86 -7.46
CA LEU A 685 2.53 23.20 -8.53
C LEU A 685 3.37 22.17 -9.29
N ALA A 686 4.62 22.50 -9.63
CA ALA A 686 5.55 21.57 -10.24
C ALA A 686 5.75 20.33 -9.35
N VAL A 687 5.89 20.52 -8.03
CA VAL A 687 5.97 19.43 -7.04
C VAL A 687 4.70 18.58 -7.03
N ARG A 688 3.51 19.21 -6.98
CA ARG A 688 2.23 18.51 -7.02
C ARG A 688 2.10 17.60 -8.25
N HIS A 689 2.59 18.03 -9.42
CA HIS A 689 2.59 17.20 -10.62
C HIS A 689 3.43 15.93 -10.45
N ARG A 690 4.57 16.00 -9.73
CA ARG A 690 5.43 14.83 -9.47
C ARG A 690 4.83 13.92 -8.40
N LEU A 691 4.14 14.47 -7.39
CA LEU A 691 3.36 13.67 -6.45
C LEU A 691 2.28 12.83 -7.15
N ARG A 692 1.63 13.40 -8.18
CA ARG A 692 0.66 12.65 -9.00
C ARG A 692 1.31 11.56 -9.85
N LEU A 693 2.52 11.78 -10.35
CA LEU A 693 3.27 10.70 -11.00
C LEU A 693 3.61 9.60 -10.02
N ALA A 694 4.02 9.94 -8.80
CA ALA A 694 4.28 8.95 -7.77
C ALA A 694 3.02 8.09 -7.49
N ASP A 695 1.83 8.71 -7.55
CA ASP A 695 0.55 8.01 -7.42
C ASP A 695 0.21 7.13 -8.60
N ALA A 696 0.36 7.67 -9.81
CA ALA A 696 -0.03 7.00 -11.05
C ALA A 696 0.78 5.73 -11.30
N TYR A 697 2.04 5.74 -10.88
CA TYR A 697 2.96 4.60 -11.04
C TYR A 697 3.04 3.70 -9.78
N ASP A 698 2.26 4.03 -8.74
CA ASP A 698 2.26 3.33 -7.44
C ASP A 698 3.68 3.07 -6.88
N ILE A 699 4.53 4.10 -6.95
CA ILE A 699 5.91 4.00 -6.50
C ILE A 699 6.07 4.35 -5.02
N ALA A 700 7.21 3.95 -4.45
CA ALA A 700 7.49 4.07 -3.04
C ALA A 700 7.50 5.50 -2.48
N GLY A 701 7.78 6.53 -3.29
CA GLY A 701 7.75 7.92 -2.83
C GLY A 701 8.49 8.92 -3.71
N ILE A 702 8.82 10.08 -3.12
CA ILE A 702 9.63 11.12 -3.75
C ILE A 702 10.95 11.37 -3.02
N ALA A 703 12.02 11.56 -3.78
CA ALA A 703 13.34 11.92 -3.28
C ALA A 703 13.68 13.37 -3.66
N ILE A 704 13.92 14.23 -2.67
CA ILE A 704 13.97 15.68 -2.88
C ILE A 704 15.41 16.19 -2.91
N TRP A 705 15.81 16.83 -4.00
CA TRP A 705 17.04 17.62 -4.06
C TRP A 705 16.70 19.11 -4.13
N ARG A 706 16.82 19.90 -3.07
CA ARG A 706 17.24 19.55 -1.70
C ARG A 706 16.56 20.48 -0.69
N LEU A 707 16.65 20.15 0.61
CA LEU A 707 16.08 21.00 1.66
C LEU A 707 16.68 22.40 1.67
N GLY A 708 15.81 23.40 1.86
CA GLY A 708 16.14 24.81 2.07
C GLY A 708 16.10 25.66 0.80
N HIS A 709 15.77 25.09 -0.36
CA HIS A 709 15.73 25.81 -1.65
C HIS A 709 14.30 26.04 -2.17
N GLU A 710 13.33 25.36 -1.57
CA GLU A 710 11.98 25.20 -2.09
C GLU A 710 11.03 26.37 -1.90
N ASP A 711 9.94 26.30 -2.67
CA ASP A 711 8.68 26.96 -2.37
C ASP A 711 8.04 26.36 -1.10
N PRO A 712 7.72 27.15 -0.07
CA PRO A 712 6.96 26.68 1.09
C PRO A 712 5.64 25.96 0.73
N ALA A 713 5.00 26.30 -0.38
CA ALA A 713 3.78 25.64 -0.84
C ALA A 713 4.01 24.17 -1.25
N ALA A 714 5.24 23.77 -1.59
CA ALA A 714 5.57 22.37 -1.87
C ALA A 714 5.23 21.46 -0.66
N TRP A 715 5.52 21.91 0.55
CA TRP A 715 5.23 21.16 1.77
C TRP A 715 3.74 21.01 2.05
N GLN A 716 2.92 22.00 1.68
CA GLN A 716 1.46 21.88 1.79
C GLN A 716 0.91 20.77 0.88
N TRP A 717 1.43 20.67 -0.35
CA TRP A 717 1.07 19.59 -1.27
C TRP A 717 1.55 18.23 -0.78
N ILE A 718 2.79 18.15 -0.27
CA ILE A 718 3.35 16.92 0.29
C ILE A 718 2.55 16.47 1.52
N GLU A 719 2.21 17.37 2.44
CA GLU A 719 1.39 17.05 3.60
C GLU A 719 -0.02 16.62 3.20
N THR A 720 -0.64 17.31 2.25
CA THR A 720 -1.98 16.95 1.74
C THR A 720 -1.95 15.57 1.10
N TRP A 721 -0.95 15.33 0.26
CA TRP A 721 -0.68 14.04 -0.34
C TRP A 721 -0.57 12.97 0.74
N ARG A 722 0.31 13.14 1.73
CA ARG A 722 0.48 12.17 2.83
C ARG A 722 -0.78 12.00 3.70
N ARG A 723 -1.52 13.07 4.02
CA ARG A 723 -2.74 13.00 4.85
C ARG A 723 -3.85 12.19 4.19
N PHE A 724 -4.01 12.33 2.87
CA PHE A 724 -4.98 11.55 2.11
C PHE A 724 -4.77 10.03 2.27
N TYR A 725 -3.53 9.60 2.55
CA TYR A 725 -3.19 8.19 2.76
C TYR A 725 -3.08 7.81 4.25
N ALA A 726 -2.56 8.70 5.11
CA ALA A 726 -2.40 8.45 6.54
C ALA A 726 -3.74 8.42 7.31
N GLN A 727 -4.72 9.24 6.89
CA GLN A 727 -6.04 9.30 7.51
C GLN A 727 -7.01 8.40 6.74
N GLY A 728 -6.94 7.10 7.00
CA GLY A 728 -8.09 6.22 6.84
C GLY A 728 -9.19 6.62 7.84
N ASP A 729 -9.83 7.78 7.62
CA ASP A 729 -10.83 8.30 8.54
C ASP A 729 -12.10 7.44 8.49
N LEU A 730 -12.10 6.43 9.36
CA LEU A 730 -13.28 5.73 9.89
C LEU A 730 -14.01 6.62 10.92
N THR A 731 -14.30 7.89 10.60
CA THR A 731 -15.33 8.66 11.31
C THR A 731 -16.64 8.53 10.55
N GLY A 732 -17.69 8.19 11.29
CA GLY A 732 -19.05 8.00 10.79
C GLY A 732 -19.76 9.27 10.32
N ASN A 733 -19.02 10.26 9.82
CA ASN A 733 -19.54 11.41 9.11
C ASN A 733 -18.69 11.56 7.85
N GLY A 734 -19.21 11.05 6.72
CA GLY A 734 -18.56 11.20 5.43
C GLY A 734 -18.16 12.66 5.21
N LEU A 735 -16.85 12.88 5.06
CA LEU A 735 -16.38 14.09 4.40
C LEU A 735 -16.76 13.97 2.93
N THR A 736 -17.93 14.51 2.63
CA THR A 736 -18.09 15.41 1.48
C THR A 736 -16.93 16.40 1.49
N ASP A 737 -15.80 16.01 0.90
CA ASP A 737 -14.77 16.87 0.31
C ASP A 737 -13.68 15.95 -0.26
N VAL A 738 -14.12 15.11 -1.20
CA VAL A 738 -13.22 14.78 -2.32
C VAL A 738 -13.05 16.11 -3.03
N VAL A 739 -11.88 16.73 -2.96
CA VAL A 739 -11.49 17.77 -3.91
C VAL A 739 -11.34 17.07 -5.25
N ASP A 740 -12.49 16.81 -5.87
CA ASP A 740 -12.65 16.45 -7.24
C ASP A 740 -12.16 17.66 -8.04
N VAL A 741 -11.03 17.48 -8.73
CA VAL A 741 -10.44 18.48 -9.62
C VAL A 741 -11.45 18.92 -10.69
N GLN A 742 -12.50 18.13 -10.98
CA GLN A 742 -13.59 18.48 -11.89
C GLN A 742 -14.73 19.26 -11.22
N SER A 743 -15.01 19.07 -9.93
CA SER A 743 -16.03 19.84 -9.20
C SER A 743 -15.72 21.35 -9.13
N VAL A 744 -14.43 21.71 -9.09
CA VAL A 744 -13.97 23.11 -9.18
C VAL A 744 -14.20 23.68 -10.59
N ALA A 745 -14.10 22.86 -11.65
CA ALA A 745 -14.33 23.28 -13.03
C ALA A 745 -15.83 23.43 -13.36
N VAL A 746 -16.68 22.59 -12.78
CA VAL A 746 -18.13 22.54 -13.10
C VAL A 746 -18.96 23.50 -12.23
N HIS A 747 -18.56 23.81 -10.99
CA HIS A 747 -19.29 24.77 -10.15
C HIS A 747 -19.23 26.22 -10.66
N TRP A 748 -18.25 26.54 -11.52
CA TRP A 748 -18.00 27.90 -12.04
C TRP A 748 -18.09 28.04 -13.57
N GLY A 749 -18.54 26.99 -14.27
CA GLY A 749 -19.04 27.08 -15.64
C GLY A 749 -17.99 27.29 -16.75
N GLU A 750 -16.90 26.51 -16.77
CA GLU A 750 -15.89 26.61 -17.84
C GLU A 750 -15.53 25.26 -18.49
N THR A 751 -15.28 25.28 -19.81
CA THR A 751 -15.03 24.09 -20.66
C THR A 751 -13.55 23.75 -20.82
N ALA A 752 -13.27 22.47 -21.12
CA ALA A 752 -11.99 21.76 -21.20
C ALA A 752 -10.85 22.32 -22.09
N ALA A 753 -10.92 23.56 -22.58
CA ALA A 753 -9.91 24.14 -23.47
C ALA A 753 -8.86 25.02 -22.75
N GLN A 754 -9.02 25.33 -21.45
CA GLN A 754 -8.01 26.01 -20.63
C GLN A 754 -8.09 25.50 -19.18
N PRO A 755 -7.00 24.99 -18.56
CA PRO A 755 -7.06 24.50 -17.18
C PRO A 755 -7.01 25.65 -16.17
N VAL A 756 -7.86 25.54 -15.14
CA VAL A 756 -8.23 26.51 -14.09
C VAL A 756 -7.11 27.05 -13.18
N PHE A 757 -5.85 26.65 -13.30
CA PHE A 757 -4.85 26.97 -12.27
C PHE A 757 -4.09 28.30 -12.45
N ASP A 758 -4.18 28.94 -13.62
CA ASP A 758 -3.55 30.25 -13.88
C ASP A 758 -4.23 31.43 -13.14
N ARG A 759 -5.44 31.24 -12.57
CA ARG A 759 -6.23 32.31 -11.93
C ARG A 759 -6.03 32.50 -10.43
N TRP A 760 -5.29 31.63 -9.74
CA TRP A 760 -5.06 31.80 -8.29
C TRP A 760 -4.14 32.97 -7.95
N TYR A 761 -3.43 33.51 -8.95
CA TYR A 761 -2.54 34.67 -8.81
C TYR A 761 -2.89 35.83 -9.77
N ASP A 762 -4.02 35.78 -10.46
CA ASP A 762 -4.53 36.87 -11.31
C ASP A 762 -5.84 37.37 -10.70
N LEU A 763 -5.72 38.21 -9.67
CA LEU A 763 -6.87 38.62 -8.84
C LEU A 763 -7.72 39.71 -9.50
N ASP A 764 -7.18 40.40 -10.50
CA ASP A 764 -7.89 41.43 -11.26
C ASP A 764 -8.39 40.95 -12.63
N GLY A 765 -8.01 39.74 -13.05
CA GLY A 765 -8.55 39.02 -14.20
C GLY A 765 -8.07 39.59 -15.53
N ASP A 766 -6.91 40.25 -15.54
CA ASP A 766 -6.34 40.86 -16.74
C ASP A 766 -5.51 39.89 -17.59
N GLY A 767 -5.33 38.66 -17.10
CA GLY A 767 -4.57 37.59 -17.75
C GLY A 767 -3.06 37.64 -17.49
N ALA A 768 -2.59 38.52 -16.61
CA ALA A 768 -1.19 38.62 -16.20
C ALA A 768 -1.03 38.57 -14.67
N VAL A 769 -0.34 37.54 -14.17
CA VAL A 769 0.02 37.46 -12.75
C VAL A 769 1.09 38.51 -12.44
N THR A 770 0.76 39.52 -11.63
CA THR A 770 1.70 40.59 -11.25
C THR A 770 2.17 40.47 -9.80
N LEU A 771 3.22 41.23 -9.44
CA LEU A 771 3.67 41.39 -8.05
C LEU A 771 2.60 41.89 -7.08
N ALA A 772 1.60 42.63 -7.60
CA ALA A 772 0.51 43.15 -6.77
C ALA A 772 -0.43 42.01 -6.34
N ASP A 773 -0.66 41.02 -7.20
CA ASP A 773 -1.51 39.88 -6.92
C ASP A 773 -0.89 38.93 -5.90
N VAL A 774 0.42 38.69 -6.02
CA VAL A 774 1.20 37.88 -5.06
C VAL A 774 1.21 38.51 -3.66
N ALA A 775 1.27 39.84 -3.57
CA ALA A 775 1.26 40.56 -2.29
C ALA A 775 -0.12 40.54 -1.59
N ILE A 776 -1.22 40.47 -2.35
CA ILE A 776 -2.58 40.39 -1.81
C ILE A 776 -2.84 39.00 -1.21
N VAL A 777 -2.39 37.93 -1.86
CA VAL A 777 -2.50 36.56 -1.34
C VAL A 777 -1.70 36.41 -0.04
N ALA A 778 -0.48 36.94 0.01
CA ALA A 778 0.35 36.93 1.22
C ALA A 778 -0.26 37.72 2.39
N GLY A 779 -0.96 38.83 2.12
CA GLY A 779 -1.58 39.68 3.15
C GLY A 779 -2.92 39.16 3.71
N GLN A 780 -3.60 38.24 3.02
CA GLN A 780 -4.88 37.68 3.48
C GLN A 780 -4.72 36.47 4.41
N TRP A 781 -3.51 35.92 4.58
CA TRP A 781 -3.24 34.74 5.41
C TRP A 781 -2.69 35.06 6.81
N ASP A 782 -2.22 36.28 7.07
CA ASP A 782 -1.74 36.71 8.40
C ASP A 782 -2.86 37.13 9.39
N GLY A 783 -4.08 36.62 9.19
CA GLY A 783 -5.24 36.95 10.03
C GLY A 783 -6.22 35.80 10.19
N GLY A 784 -5.89 34.85 11.07
CA GLY A 784 -6.78 33.75 11.47
C GLY A 784 -6.14 32.79 12.45
#